data_AF-A0A5H2XR98-F1
#
_entry.id   AF-A0A5H2XR98-F1
#
_cell.length_a   1.000
_cell.length_b   1.000
_cell.length_c   1.000
_cell.angle_alpha   90.00
_cell.angle_beta   90.00
_cell.angle_gamma   90.00
#
_symmetry.space_group_name_H-M   'P 1'
#
loop_
_entity.id
_entity.type
_entity.pdbx_description
1 polymer ?
#
loop_
_entity_poly.entity_id
_entity_poly.type
_entity_poly.pdbx_seq_one_letter_code
_entity_poly.pdbx_strand_id
1 'polypeptide(L)'
;MAAAVAAVKAAANNSSDGSIVCYAPTMITTNGIWQGDNPLDYSLPLFILQLTMVVVTTRILVIILKPFRQPRVISEIMGGVLLGPSVLGKSDKFATTIFPLRSVMVLETMANVGLLYFLFLVGLEMDISVIRRMGKRAIVIAIAGMILPFLIGAAFSFLLHKREQPMNQGTFILFLGVALSVTAFPVLARILAELKLVNTELGRIALSSALVNDMCAWALLALAIALAENDTTSLASLYVVLSSAAFVLICIFIVRPAVCWIIRRTPEGESFSDFYICLILTGVMISGFITDAIGTHSVFGAFVFGLVIPNGPLGATLIEKLEDFVSGLLLPLFFAISGLRTNVSSIQGPGTWGILLLVIFLACVGKIAGTVIVCLFYQMPFDEGFTLGLLMNTKGLVELIVLNVGRDQKVLDDEAFAIMVIVAVVMTGIITPIVTTVYKPARRFIPYKRRSIQRSKPDAELRVLVCIHTPRNVPTMINLLEASHPTKRSPLCIYVLHLVELSGRASAMLIVHNTRKSGRPALNRTQAQSDHIINAFENYEQHAGCVSVQPLTAISPYSTMHEDICNLAEDKRVAFLIIPFHKQQTVDGGMEAMNPAFRTMNQNVLANAPCSVGILVDRGLNGSNRLAANQVSHHVVVLFFGGPDDREALSYAWRMSEHPGISLTVMRFVPGDGAEGAKSASASAAASATTATDAEGNNSRILSVETDLGWEKQLDEELINDFRMKNANDESILYTEKFVNNGEETVAAIRSMDNVHDLFIVGRGQGMISPLTAGLTDWSECPELGAIGDLLASSDFAATASVLVMQQYVGDQDQGPAEDVDTLQTPNSPDEQNAQFNNLDQINRRSTPPRPQDGFNP
;
A
#
# COMPACT_ATOMS: atom_id res chain seq x y z
N MET A 1 52.64 -2.50 37.88
CA MET A 1 51.20 -2.81 37.93
C MET A 1 50.63 -2.71 39.36
N ALA A 2 51.14 -3.45 40.35
CA ALA A 2 50.63 -3.40 41.73
C ALA A 2 50.72 -2.01 42.40
N ALA A 3 51.79 -1.24 42.15
CA ALA A 3 51.94 0.13 42.67
C ALA A 3 50.98 1.14 42.00
N ALA A 4 50.62 0.94 40.73
CA ALA A 4 49.65 1.77 40.02
C ALA A 4 48.21 1.46 40.47
N VAL A 5 47.92 0.19 40.73
CA VAL A 5 46.63 -0.25 41.31
C VAL A 5 46.44 0.28 42.74
N ALA A 6 47.51 0.34 43.54
CA ALA A 6 47.49 0.94 44.87
C ALA A 6 47.25 2.47 44.83
N ALA A 7 47.85 3.17 43.86
CA ALA A 7 47.65 4.61 43.68
C ALA A 7 46.21 4.95 43.22
N VAL A 8 45.60 4.12 42.36
CA VAL A 8 44.19 4.29 41.93
C VAL A 8 43.22 3.98 43.07
N LYS A 9 43.50 2.97 43.91
CA LYS A 9 42.70 2.68 45.11
C LYS A 9 42.76 3.80 46.16
N ALA A 10 43.90 4.46 46.28
CA ALA A 10 44.07 5.60 47.18
C ALA A 10 43.36 6.87 46.68
N ALA A 11 43.23 7.05 45.35
CA ALA A 11 42.50 8.18 44.75
C ALA A 11 40.97 8.01 44.81
N ALA A 12 40.46 6.76 44.81
CA ALA A 12 39.02 6.47 44.87
C ALA A 12 38.37 6.79 46.23
N ASN A 13 39.15 7.05 47.29
CA ASN A 13 38.62 7.35 48.62
C ASN A 13 38.26 8.83 48.84
N ASN A 14 38.52 9.71 47.87
CA ASN A 14 38.16 11.12 47.97
C ASN A 14 37.34 11.58 46.75
N SER A 15 36.05 11.76 46.99
CA SER A 15 35.08 12.58 46.24
C SER A 15 34.69 12.17 44.82
N SER A 16 33.38 12.00 44.66
CA SER A 16 32.56 11.82 43.44
C SER A 16 32.62 10.45 42.76
N ASP A 17 31.43 9.89 42.61
CA ASP A 17 31.05 8.54 42.17
C ASP A 17 31.31 8.30 40.66
N GLY A 18 32.55 8.49 40.22
CA GLY A 18 32.98 8.24 38.84
C GLY A 18 33.75 6.93 38.73
N SER A 19 33.20 5.93 38.04
CA SER A 19 33.96 4.72 37.71
C SER A 19 35.08 5.04 36.71
N ILE A 20 36.35 4.97 37.15
CA ILE A 20 37.51 5.17 36.28
C ILE A 20 37.73 3.89 35.48
N VAL A 21 37.44 3.93 34.17
CA VAL A 21 37.67 2.82 33.25
C VAL A 21 39.07 2.93 32.64
N CYS A 22 40.02 2.11 33.09
CA CYS A 22 41.33 1.99 32.47
C CYS A 22 41.30 0.96 31.33
N TYR A 23 41.67 1.33 30.11
CA TYR A 23 41.82 0.39 28.98
C TYR A 23 43.12 0.65 28.21
N ALA A 24 43.64 -0.40 27.56
CA ALA A 24 44.83 -0.30 26.71
C ALA A 24 44.41 0.17 25.30
N PRO A 25 44.86 1.34 24.81
CA PRO A 25 44.46 1.87 23.50
C PRO A 25 44.97 1.03 22.31
N THR A 26 45.86 0.05 22.55
CA THR A 26 46.45 -0.83 21.54
C THR A 26 45.65 -2.11 21.25
N MET A 27 44.55 -2.38 21.96
CA MET A 27 43.78 -3.64 21.83
C MET A 27 42.55 -3.51 20.90
N ILE A 28 42.78 -3.08 19.65
CA ILE A 28 41.72 -2.99 18.63
C ILE A 28 41.52 -4.34 17.92
N THR A 29 42.62 -4.96 17.47
CA THR A 29 42.65 -6.23 16.72
C THR A 29 43.42 -7.30 17.49
N THR A 30 42.92 -8.54 17.49
CA THR A 30 43.56 -9.69 18.13
C THR A 30 44.67 -10.29 17.26
N ASN A 31 45.71 -10.87 17.88
CA ASN A 31 46.73 -11.64 17.14
C ASN A 31 46.30 -13.10 16.90
N GLY A 32 45.13 -13.50 17.43
CA GLY A 32 44.50 -14.80 17.17
C GLY A 32 44.51 -15.74 18.38
N ILE A 33 43.49 -16.61 18.45
CA ILE A 33 43.25 -17.51 19.59
C ILE A 33 44.41 -18.51 19.82
N TRP A 34 45.10 -18.87 18.74
CA TRP A 34 46.23 -19.80 18.76
C TRP A 34 47.52 -19.18 19.33
N GLN A 35 47.56 -17.86 19.50
CA GLN A 35 48.66 -17.15 20.17
C GLN A 35 48.38 -16.93 21.67
N GLY A 36 47.25 -17.44 22.17
CA GLY A 36 46.84 -17.32 23.57
C GLY A 36 45.97 -16.08 23.89
N ASP A 37 45.66 -15.26 22.88
CA ASP A 37 44.80 -14.08 23.03
C ASP A 37 43.32 -14.48 23.03
N ASN A 38 42.52 -13.93 23.95
CA ASN A 38 41.07 -14.06 23.90
C ASN A 38 40.49 -12.94 23.01
N PRO A 39 39.76 -13.25 21.92
CA PRO A 39 39.21 -12.23 21.03
C PRO A 39 38.21 -11.28 21.73
N LEU A 40 37.57 -11.71 22.81
CA LEU A 40 36.62 -10.90 23.58
C LEU A 40 37.29 -9.77 24.37
N ASP A 41 38.61 -9.83 24.53
CA ASP A 41 39.38 -8.75 25.16
C ASP A 41 39.61 -7.56 24.24
N TYR A 42 39.43 -7.74 22.94
CA TYR A 42 39.66 -6.74 21.90
C TYR A 42 38.35 -6.10 21.45
N SER A 43 38.39 -4.81 21.12
CA SER A 43 37.17 -4.03 20.82
C SER A 43 36.45 -4.48 19.55
N LEU A 44 37.19 -4.76 18.46
CA LEU A 44 36.57 -5.07 17.16
C LEU A 44 35.90 -6.47 17.12
N PRO A 45 36.56 -7.58 17.53
CA PRO A 45 35.92 -8.89 17.55
C PRO A 45 34.72 -8.93 18.50
N LEU A 46 34.82 -8.27 19.66
CA LEU A 46 33.72 -8.16 20.62
C LEU A 46 32.54 -7.37 20.03
N PHE A 47 32.80 -6.25 19.36
CA PHE A 47 31.75 -5.47 18.68
C PHE A 47 31.03 -6.29 17.59
N ILE A 48 31.77 -7.05 16.76
CA ILE A 48 31.18 -7.93 15.74
C ILE A 48 30.29 -9.00 16.40
N LEU A 49 30.74 -9.58 17.51
CA LEU A 49 29.95 -10.56 18.26
C LEU A 49 28.67 -9.92 18.83
N GLN A 50 28.77 -8.73 19.44
CA GLN A 50 27.63 -7.99 19.98
C GLN A 50 26.62 -7.65 18.89
N LEU A 51 27.07 -7.11 17.76
CA LEU A 51 26.24 -6.80 16.60
C LEU A 51 25.50 -8.04 16.11
N THR A 52 26.22 -9.15 15.97
CA THR A 52 25.65 -10.44 15.56
C THR A 52 24.60 -10.92 16.56
N MET A 53 24.89 -10.85 17.87
CA MET A 53 23.98 -11.25 18.93
C MET A 53 22.71 -10.41 18.95
N VAL A 54 22.83 -9.08 18.82
CA VAL A 54 21.70 -8.14 18.75
C VAL A 54 20.82 -8.46 17.54
N VAL A 55 21.41 -8.59 16.35
CA VAL A 55 20.63 -8.86 15.13
C VAL A 55 19.96 -10.22 15.20
N VAL A 56 20.66 -11.28 15.62
CA VAL A 56 20.07 -12.62 15.73
C VAL A 56 18.90 -12.64 16.72
N THR A 57 19.09 -12.06 17.92
CA THR A 57 18.05 -12.03 18.96
C THR A 57 16.81 -11.27 18.49
N THR A 58 16.99 -10.11 17.87
CA THR A 58 15.88 -9.31 17.35
C THR A 58 15.15 -10.00 16.20
N ARG A 59 15.87 -10.70 15.30
CA ARG A 59 15.25 -11.47 14.20
C ARG A 59 14.44 -12.66 14.69
N ILE A 60 14.94 -13.39 15.70
CA ILE A 60 14.19 -14.48 16.34
C ILE A 60 12.89 -13.94 16.95
N LEU A 61 12.96 -12.81 17.66
CA LEU A 61 11.76 -12.19 18.24
C LEU A 61 10.76 -11.73 17.18
N VAL A 62 11.21 -11.18 16.05
CA VAL A 62 10.32 -10.85 14.92
C VAL A 62 9.58 -12.09 14.41
N ILE A 63 10.25 -13.23 14.30
CA ILE A 63 9.61 -14.49 13.86
C ILE A 63 8.56 -14.96 14.88
N ILE A 64 8.89 -14.90 16.17
CA ILE A 64 7.99 -15.30 17.27
C ILE A 64 6.77 -14.37 17.36
N LEU A 65 6.96 -13.06 17.14
CA LEU A 65 5.92 -12.05 17.24
C LEU A 65 5.13 -11.83 15.94
N LYS A 66 5.56 -12.44 14.83
CA LYS A 66 4.87 -12.37 13.53
C LYS A 66 3.39 -12.78 13.58
N PRO A 67 2.98 -13.86 14.28
CA PRO A 67 1.57 -14.25 14.41
C PRO A 67 0.70 -13.16 15.07
N PHE A 68 1.30 -12.35 15.94
CA PHE A 68 0.62 -11.25 16.65
C PHE A 68 0.59 -9.94 15.86
N ARG A 69 1.09 -9.93 14.61
CA ARG A 69 1.17 -8.74 13.74
C ARG A 69 1.86 -7.55 14.43
N GLN A 70 2.93 -7.83 15.17
CA GLN A 70 3.65 -6.80 15.91
C GLN A 70 4.65 -6.05 15.01
N PRO A 71 4.71 -4.71 15.07
CA PRO A 71 5.75 -3.93 14.44
C PRO A 71 7.16 -4.37 14.82
N ARG A 72 8.07 -4.31 13.85
CA ARG A 72 9.48 -4.69 14.03
C ARG A 72 10.17 -3.97 15.20
N VAL A 73 9.86 -2.68 15.39
CA VAL A 73 10.42 -1.83 16.46
C VAL A 73 10.21 -2.44 17.85
N ILE A 74 9.05 -3.05 18.11
CA ILE A 74 8.75 -3.69 19.39
C ILE A 74 9.68 -4.89 19.63
N SER A 75 9.89 -5.71 18.59
CA SER A 75 10.80 -6.86 18.67
C SER A 75 12.24 -6.41 18.94
N GLU A 76 12.64 -5.27 18.39
CA GLU A 76 13.99 -4.71 18.56
C GLU A 76 14.22 -4.17 19.98
N ILE A 77 13.26 -3.43 20.52
CA ILE A 77 13.30 -2.96 21.92
C ILE A 77 13.29 -4.15 22.89
N MET A 78 12.38 -5.11 22.68
CA MET A 78 12.30 -6.32 23.50
C MET A 78 13.60 -7.14 23.44
N GLY A 79 14.25 -7.21 22.27
CA GLY A 79 15.55 -7.85 22.11
C GLY A 79 16.62 -7.18 22.96
N GLY A 80 16.66 -5.84 22.99
CA GLY A 80 17.53 -5.09 23.88
C GLY A 80 17.27 -5.37 25.36
N VAL A 81 16.00 -5.35 25.79
CA VAL A 81 15.61 -5.63 27.18
C VAL A 81 15.99 -7.06 27.59
N LEU A 82 15.89 -8.02 26.67
CA LEU A 82 16.25 -9.42 26.90
C LEU A 82 17.78 -9.63 27.01
N LEU A 83 18.56 -8.94 26.19
CA LEU A 83 20.02 -8.91 26.30
C LEU A 83 20.50 -8.09 27.51
N GLY A 84 19.66 -7.17 27.99
CA GLY A 84 19.94 -6.26 29.09
C GLY A 84 19.94 -6.88 30.49
N PRO A 85 20.17 -6.05 31.53
CA PRO A 85 20.23 -6.49 32.93
C PRO A 85 18.91 -7.06 33.45
N SER A 86 17.82 -6.92 32.69
CA SER A 86 16.50 -7.42 33.05
C SER A 86 16.38 -8.95 32.90
N VAL A 87 17.12 -9.57 31.98
CA VAL A 87 17.05 -11.02 31.71
C VAL A 87 18.45 -11.65 31.65
N LEU A 88 19.14 -11.61 30.52
CA LEU A 88 20.45 -12.28 30.35
C LEU A 88 21.59 -11.56 31.08
N GLY A 89 21.53 -10.22 31.11
CA GLY A 89 22.47 -9.38 31.84
C GLY A 89 22.40 -9.51 33.37
N LYS A 90 21.45 -10.28 33.92
CA LYS A 90 21.43 -10.63 35.36
C LYS A 90 22.61 -11.51 35.77
N SER A 91 23.19 -12.26 34.82
CA SER A 91 24.39 -13.04 35.08
C SER A 91 25.61 -12.13 34.96
N ASP A 92 26.32 -11.89 36.07
CA ASP A 92 27.53 -11.07 36.09
C ASP A 92 28.57 -11.54 35.08
N LYS A 93 28.69 -12.86 34.87
CA LYS A 93 29.59 -13.44 33.87
C LYS A 93 29.22 -13.01 32.46
N PHE A 94 27.93 -13.05 32.11
CA PHE A 94 27.45 -12.65 30.80
C PHE A 94 27.63 -11.14 30.59
N ALA A 95 27.22 -10.32 31.55
CA ALA A 95 27.30 -8.87 31.47
C ALA A 95 28.74 -8.38 31.31
N THR A 96 29.67 -8.89 32.13
CA THR A 96 31.08 -8.45 32.09
C THR A 96 31.86 -9.01 30.90
N THR A 97 31.49 -10.20 30.38
CA THR A 97 32.18 -10.82 29.24
C THR A 97 31.69 -10.27 27.90
N ILE A 98 30.38 -10.13 27.72
CA ILE A 98 29.78 -9.76 26.43
C ILE A 98 29.51 -8.26 26.34
N PHE A 99 29.11 -7.59 27.43
CA PHE A 99 28.81 -6.15 27.42
C PHE A 99 29.63 -5.36 28.47
N PRO A 100 30.97 -5.46 28.47
CA PRO A 100 31.80 -4.61 29.33
C PRO A 100 31.65 -3.12 28.96
N LEU A 101 31.77 -2.22 29.95
CA LEU A 101 31.59 -0.77 29.76
C LEU A 101 32.34 -0.20 28.55
N ARG A 102 33.58 -0.66 28.31
CA ARG A 102 34.41 -0.24 27.16
C ARG A 102 33.74 -0.47 25.80
N SER A 103 33.04 -1.59 25.66
CA SER A 103 32.43 -2.03 24.40
C SER A 103 31.07 -1.37 24.21
N VAL A 104 30.35 -1.10 25.30
CA VAL A 104 29.08 -0.38 25.28
C VAL A 104 29.27 1.03 24.71
N MET A 105 30.38 1.71 25.04
CA MET A 105 30.72 3.01 24.44
C MET A 105 30.86 2.92 22.90
N VAL A 106 31.58 1.91 22.40
CA VAL A 106 31.73 1.70 20.94
C VAL A 106 30.38 1.38 20.30
N LEU A 107 29.61 0.48 20.92
CA LEU A 107 28.26 0.12 20.48
C LEU A 107 27.36 1.36 20.39
N GLU A 108 27.43 2.25 21.38
CA GLU A 108 26.66 3.50 21.46
C GLU A 108 27.05 4.50 20.37
N THR A 109 28.35 4.70 20.14
CA THR A 109 28.79 5.56 19.04
C THR A 109 28.28 5.06 17.69
N MET A 110 28.34 3.74 17.43
CA MET A 110 27.84 3.18 16.18
C MET A 110 26.31 3.22 16.08
N ALA A 111 25.60 3.00 17.19
CA ALA A 111 24.15 3.10 17.24
C ALA A 111 23.68 4.52 16.94
N ASN A 112 24.35 5.55 17.47
CA ASN A 112 24.04 6.94 17.19
C ASN A 112 24.33 7.33 15.73
N VAL A 113 25.38 6.78 15.11
CA VAL A 113 25.62 6.92 13.66
C VAL A 113 24.49 6.26 12.86
N GLY A 114 24.05 5.07 13.26
CA GLY A 114 22.89 4.40 12.67
C GLY A 114 21.61 5.21 12.78
N LEU A 115 21.36 5.77 13.96
CA LEU A 115 20.24 6.65 14.25
C LEU A 115 20.26 7.92 13.39
N LEU A 116 21.43 8.53 13.25
CA LEU A 116 21.64 9.73 12.45
C LEU A 116 21.27 9.47 10.98
N TYR A 117 21.76 8.39 10.37
CA TYR A 117 21.37 8.02 9.01
C TYR A 117 19.90 7.60 8.90
N PHE A 118 19.33 6.96 9.92
CA PHE A 118 17.92 6.60 9.91
C PHE A 118 17.03 7.85 9.89
N LEU A 119 17.33 8.87 10.71
CA LEU A 119 16.54 10.11 10.70
C LEU A 119 16.76 10.95 9.44
N PHE A 120 17.92 10.84 8.80
CA PHE A 120 18.10 11.34 7.45
C PHE A 120 17.13 10.67 6.45
N LEU A 121 17.01 9.33 6.47
CA LEU A 121 16.06 8.60 5.64
C LEU A 121 14.60 9.00 5.93
N VAL A 122 14.24 9.13 7.21
CA VAL A 122 12.92 9.63 7.61
C VAL A 122 12.70 11.04 7.06
N GLY A 123 13.69 11.94 7.13
CA GLY A 123 13.61 13.27 6.54
C GLY A 123 13.40 13.26 5.02
N LEU A 124 14.02 12.31 4.30
CA LEU A 124 13.84 12.12 2.86
C LEU A 124 12.44 11.59 2.49
N GLU A 125 11.86 10.72 3.32
CA GLU A 125 10.51 10.20 3.11
C GLU A 125 9.43 11.26 3.34
N MET A 126 9.72 12.27 4.18
CA MET A 126 8.77 13.30 4.57
C MET A 126 8.57 14.35 3.46
N ASP A 127 7.38 14.36 2.87
CA ASP A 127 7.00 15.35 1.85
C ASP A 127 6.47 16.67 2.46
N ILE A 128 7.32 17.70 2.48
CA ILE A 128 6.95 19.07 2.87
C ILE A 128 5.81 19.64 2.01
N SER A 129 5.68 19.22 0.75
CA SER A 129 4.60 19.68 -0.12
C SER A 129 3.24 19.10 0.29
N VAL A 130 3.22 17.90 0.87
CA VAL A 130 2.03 17.31 1.50
C VAL A 130 1.66 18.11 2.74
N ILE A 131 2.63 18.48 3.59
CA ILE A 131 2.42 19.38 4.75
C ILE A 131 1.68 20.65 4.32
N ARG A 132 2.13 21.31 3.25
CA ARG A 132 1.51 22.57 2.78
C ARG A 132 0.09 22.38 2.24
N ARG A 133 -0.25 21.17 1.78
CA ARG A 133 -1.59 20.81 1.27
C ARG A 133 -2.47 20.19 2.35
N MET A 134 -1.98 20.02 3.58
CA MET A 134 -2.76 19.44 4.66
C MET A 134 -4.00 20.30 4.95
N GLY A 135 -5.14 19.64 5.10
CA GLY A 135 -6.35 20.29 5.58
C GLY A 135 -6.15 20.78 7.01
N LYS A 136 -6.75 21.93 7.36
CA LYS A 136 -6.75 22.48 8.72
C LYS A 136 -7.11 21.44 9.79
N ARG A 137 -7.95 20.45 9.41
CA ARG A 137 -8.36 19.32 10.24
C ARG A 137 -7.17 18.53 10.81
N ALA A 138 -6.20 18.14 9.99
CA ALA A 138 -5.07 17.31 10.43
C ALA A 138 -4.16 18.02 11.44
N ILE A 139 -3.96 19.32 11.27
CA ILE A 139 -3.18 20.17 12.18
C ILE A 139 -3.87 20.30 13.54
N VAL A 140 -5.20 20.55 13.55
CA VAL A 140 -5.97 20.66 14.80
C VAL A 140 -5.98 19.33 15.55
N ILE A 141 -6.14 18.20 14.84
CA ILE A 141 -6.08 16.86 15.43
C ILE A 141 -4.71 16.58 16.05
N ALA A 142 -3.62 16.92 15.35
CA ALA A 142 -2.25 16.77 15.84
C ALA A 142 -2.03 17.54 17.14
N ILE A 143 -2.32 18.85 17.13
CA ILE A 143 -2.13 19.74 18.28
C ILE A 143 -3.01 19.30 19.46
N ALA A 144 -4.29 19.00 19.24
CA ALA A 144 -5.18 18.54 20.31
C ALA A 144 -4.74 17.19 20.88
N GLY A 145 -4.26 16.28 20.02
CA GLY A 145 -3.70 14.99 20.39
C GLY A 145 -2.38 15.09 21.16
N MET A 146 -1.67 16.23 21.11
CA MET A 146 -0.47 16.49 21.91
C MET A 146 -0.77 17.19 23.24
N ILE A 147 -1.66 18.19 23.26
CA ILE A 147 -1.92 19.02 24.46
C ILE A 147 -2.43 18.18 25.63
N LEU A 148 -3.42 17.31 25.40
CA LEU A 148 -4.10 16.61 26.49
C LEU A 148 -3.19 15.56 27.18
N PRO A 149 -2.42 14.73 26.46
CA PRO A 149 -1.40 13.87 27.07
C PRO A 149 -0.26 14.64 27.72
N PHE A 150 0.11 15.81 27.16
CA PHE A 150 1.14 16.66 27.76
C PHE A 150 0.70 17.15 29.15
N LEU A 151 -0.55 17.62 29.28
CA LEU A 151 -1.12 18.04 30.56
C LEU A 151 -1.21 16.89 31.56
N ILE A 152 -1.56 15.69 31.09
CA ILE A 152 -1.55 14.47 31.90
C ILE A 152 -0.13 14.13 32.37
N GLY A 153 0.86 14.21 31.49
CA GLY A 153 2.27 14.02 31.84
C GLY A 153 2.78 15.05 32.85
N ALA A 154 2.37 16.31 32.70
CA ALA A 154 2.68 17.37 33.66
C ALA A 154 2.04 17.10 35.03
N ALA A 155 0.75 16.71 35.07
CA ALA A 155 0.09 16.33 36.31
C ALA A 155 0.77 15.13 36.99
N PHE A 156 1.16 14.14 36.19
CA PHE A 156 1.82 12.94 36.67
C PHE A 156 3.26 13.18 37.16
N SER A 157 3.95 14.15 36.57
CA SER A 157 5.27 14.60 37.03
C SER A 157 5.24 15.01 38.51
N PHE A 158 4.18 15.67 38.98
CA PHE A 158 4.00 15.99 40.41
C PHE A 158 3.80 14.76 41.31
N LEU A 159 3.28 13.67 40.75
CA LEU A 159 3.07 12.40 41.47
C LEU A 159 4.36 11.57 41.55
N LEU A 160 5.19 11.63 40.49
CA LEU A 160 6.46 10.90 40.40
C LEU A 160 7.62 11.60 41.07
N HIS A 161 7.58 12.92 41.16
CA HIS A 161 8.64 13.71 41.77
C HIS A 161 8.65 13.47 43.29
N LYS A 162 9.38 12.44 43.71
CA LYS A 162 9.74 12.23 45.12
C LYS A 162 10.56 13.43 45.56
N ARG A 163 10.19 14.00 46.72
CA ARG A 163 10.57 15.32 47.25
C ARG A 163 12.07 15.54 47.53
N GLU A 164 12.95 14.64 47.11
CA GLU A 164 14.38 14.63 47.49
C GLU A 164 15.36 14.91 46.34
N GLN A 165 14.92 15.27 45.13
CA GLN A 165 15.83 15.58 44.03
C GLN A 165 16.01 17.09 43.77
N PRO A 166 17.26 17.61 43.72
CA PRO A 166 17.57 19.02 43.52
C PRO A 166 17.53 19.40 42.03
N MET A 167 16.42 19.12 41.34
CA MET A 167 16.31 19.32 39.89
C MET A 167 15.25 20.35 39.50
N ASN A 168 15.48 21.02 38.37
CA ASN A 168 14.51 21.94 37.77
C ASN A 168 13.23 21.19 37.41
N GLN A 169 12.22 21.32 38.27
CA GLN A 169 10.90 20.68 38.14
C GLN A 169 10.25 20.96 36.77
N GLY A 170 10.47 22.14 36.20
CA GLY A 170 9.99 22.50 34.86
C GLY A 170 10.58 21.63 33.74
N THR A 171 11.87 21.31 33.81
CA THR A 171 12.56 20.47 32.82
C THR A 171 12.04 19.04 32.89
N PHE A 172 11.83 18.51 34.10
CA PHE A 172 11.26 17.17 34.31
C PHE A 172 9.82 17.07 33.77
N ILE A 173 8.97 18.08 34.03
CA ILE A 173 7.61 18.19 33.48
C ILE A 173 7.65 18.18 31.94
N LEU A 174 8.55 18.97 31.35
CA LEU A 174 8.66 19.10 29.90
C LEU A 174 9.09 17.78 29.25
N PHE A 175 10.14 17.12 29.75
CA PHE A 175 10.58 15.82 29.23
C PHE A 175 9.48 14.76 29.31
N LEU A 176 8.79 14.67 30.45
CA LEU A 176 7.73 13.68 30.65
C LEU A 176 6.49 13.97 29.79
N GLY A 177 6.10 15.24 29.69
CA GLY A 177 5.00 15.69 28.82
C GLY A 177 5.30 15.44 27.34
N VAL A 178 6.52 15.71 26.88
CA VAL A 178 6.96 15.43 25.51
C VAL A 178 6.92 13.91 25.25
N ALA A 179 7.54 13.10 26.10
CA ALA A 179 7.58 11.65 25.91
C ALA A 179 6.19 11.02 25.77
N LEU A 180 5.19 11.48 26.54
CA LEU A 180 3.82 10.97 26.47
C LEU A 180 2.99 11.50 25.29
N SER A 181 3.31 12.71 24.79
CA SER A 181 2.54 13.39 23.74
C SER A 181 3.01 13.08 22.31
N VAL A 182 4.23 12.61 22.11
CA VAL A 182 4.77 12.31 20.77
C VAL A 182 4.10 11.08 20.14
N THR A 183 3.86 11.13 18.83
CA THR A 183 3.37 10.02 18.00
C THR A 183 4.38 9.80 16.88
N ALA A 184 4.91 8.60 16.72
CA ALA A 184 5.97 8.35 15.75
C ALA A 184 5.41 8.09 14.34
N PHE A 185 5.69 8.99 13.39
CA PHE A 185 5.24 8.84 12.00
C PHE A 185 5.73 7.53 11.33
N PRO A 186 7.02 7.14 11.41
CA PRO A 186 7.49 5.94 10.69
C PRO A 186 6.82 4.64 11.15
N VAL A 187 6.58 4.52 12.47
CA VAL A 187 5.93 3.35 13.04
C VAL A 187 4.45 3.31 12.68
N LEU A 188 3.77 4.45 12.76
CA LEU A 188 2.39 4.57 12.34
C LEU A 188 2.19 4.25 10.85
N ALA A 189 3.06 4.78 9.99
CA ALA A 189 2.98 4.55 8.55
C ALA A 189 3.09 3.06 8.22
N ARG A 190 4.00 2.36 8.89
CA ARG A 190 4.13 0.91 8.77
C ARG A 190 2.89 0.17 9.27
N ILE A 191 2.35 0.54 10.43
CA ILE A 191 1.12 -0.08 10.97
C ILE A 191 -0.05 0.13 10.00
N LEU A 192 -0.23 1.33 9.46
CA LEU A 192 -1.26 1.63 8.47
C LEU A 192 -1.08 0.83 7.17
N ALA A 193 0.17 0.64 6.72
CA ALA A 193 0.48 -0.17 5.53
C ALA A 193 0.14 -1.65 5.76
N GLU A 194 0.52 -2.20 6.91
CA GLU A 194 0.19 -3.58 7.30
C GLU A 194 -1.32 -3.80 7.47
N LEU A 195 -2.05 -2.77 7.93
CA LEU A 195 -3.51 -2.79 8.05
C LEU A 195 -4.25 -2.45 6.73
N LYS A 196 -3.52 -2.15 5.64
CA LYS A 196 -4.07 -1.70 4.35
C LYS A 196 -4.95 -0.43 4.47
N LEU A 197 -4.66 0.44 5.45
CA LEU A 197 -5.41 1.68 5.71
C LEU A 197 -4.75 2.95 5.14
N VAL A 198 -3.53 2.86 4.58
CA VAL A 198 -2.76 4.03 4.10
C VAL A 198 -3.55 4.93 3.14
N ASN A 199 -4.30 4.32 2.22
CA ASN A 199 -5.03 5.04 1.17
C ASN A 199 -6.43 5.52 1.61
N THR A 200 -6.87 5.17 2.81
CA THR A 200 -8.15 5.64 3.37
C THR A 200 -8.07 7.10 3.81
N GLU A 201 -9.20 7.79 3.91
CA GLU A 201 -9.22 9.15 4.47
C GLU A 201 -8.67 9.20 5.90
N LEU A 202 -9.02 8.20 6.72
CA LEU A 202 -8.50 7.99 8.06
C LEU A 202 -6.97 7.88 8.05
N GLY A 203 -6.41 7.02 7.20
CA GLY A 203 -4.97 6.80 7.08
C GLY A 203 -4.22 8.06 6.65
N ARG A 204 -4.77 8.81 5.69
CA ARG A 204 -4.18 10.09 5.24
C ARG A 204 -4.16 11.13 6.35
N ILE A 205 -5.25 11.25 7.11
CA ILE A 205 -5.33 12.18 8.26
C ILE A 205 -4.35 11.74 9.34
N ALA A 206 -4.30 10.45 9.67
CA ALA A 206 -3.39 9.89 10.67
C ALA A 206 -1.92 10.17 10.32
N LEU A 207 -1.50 9.86 9.08
CA LEU A 207 -0.14 10.14 8.59
C LEU A 207 0.20 11.62 8.65
N SER A 208 -0.73 12.48 8.19
CA SER A 208 -0.55 13.93 8.19
C SER A 208 -0.44 14.50 9.61
N SER A 209 -1.27 14.02 10.54
CA SER A 209 -1.22 14.43 11.95
C SER A 209 0.04 13.94 12.66
N ALA A 210 0.48 12.70 12.41
CA ALA A 210 1.72 12.18 12.98
C ALA A 210 2.96 12.91 12.46
N LEU A 211 2.97 13.32 11.19
CA LEU A 211 4.02 14.15 10.60
C LEU A 211 4.17 15.49 11.33
N VAL A 212 3.04 16.15 11.63
CA VAL A 212 3.04 17.38 12.44
C VAL A 212 3.53 17.11 13.86
N ASN A 213 3.09 16.02 14.48
CA ASN A 213 3.54 15.62 15.81
C ASN A 213 5.06 15.40 15.85
N ASP A 214 5.67 14.75 14.86
CA ASP A 214 7.12 14.55 14.79
C ASP A 214 7.87 15.88 14.62
N MET A 215 7.39 16.80 13.78
CA MET A 215 8.01 18.14 13.67
C MET A 215 7.93 18.92 14.99
N CYS A 216 6.78 18.87 15.66
CA CYS A 216 6.60 19.48 16.98
C CYS A 216 7.49 18.81 18.05
N ALA A 217 7.67 17.49 17.98
CA ALA A 217 8.51 16.74 18.91
C ALA A 217 9.95 17.23 18.91
N TRP A 218 10.52 17.47 17.73
CA TRP A 218 11.89 18.00 17.60
C TRP A 218 12.04 19.41 18.14
N ALA A 219 11.07 20.28 17.86
CA ALA A 219 11.07 21.64 18.41
C ALA A 219 10.97 21.62 19.95
N LEU A 220 10.10 20.76 20.50
CA LEU A 220 9.95 20.61 21.94
C LEU A 220 11.16 19.95 22.60
N LEU A 221 11.81 18.99 21.94
CA LEU A 221 13.05 18.38 22.43
C LEU A 221 14.20 19.38 22.46
N ALA A 222 14.38 20.18 21.40
CA ALA A 222 15.38 21.24 21.37
C ALA A 222 15.14 22.26 22.50
N LEU A 223 13.89 22.65 22.73
CA LEU A 223 13.51 23.50 23.87
C LEU A 223 13.79 22.82 25.22
N ALA A 224 13.54 21.52 25.35
CA ALA A 224 13.77 20.78 26.59
C ALA A 224 15.25 20.69 26.96
N ILE A 225 16.13 20.43 25.99
CA ILE A 225 17.58 20.40 26.19
C ILE A 225 18.09 21.80 26.56
N ALA A 226 17.65 22.83 25.83
CA ALA A 226 18.04 24.22 26.10
C ALA A 226 17.64 24.70 27.51
N LEU A 227 16.58 24.15 28.11
CA LEU A 227 16.16 24.45 29.48
C LEU A 227 16.82 23.54 30.54
N ALA A 228 17.41 22.41 30.15
CA ALA A 228 18.07 21.48 31.07
C ALA A 228 19.46 22.00 31.52
N GLU A 229 20.22 22.65 30.64
CA GLU A 229 21.60 23.10 30.87
C GLU A 229 21.73 24.40 31.71
N ASN A 230 20.69 24.79 32.46
CA ASN A 230 20.51 26.12 33.06
C ASN A 230 21.47 26.53 34.20
N ASP A 231 22.64 25.93 34.35
CA ASP A 231 23.60 26.29 35.40
C ASP A 231 24.49 27.51 35.04
N THR A 232 24.55 27.93 33.77
CA THR A 232 25.35 29.10 33.37
C THR A 232 24.67 29.96 32.29
N THR A 233 23.96 31.00 32.71
CA THR A 233 23.39 32.12 31.92
C THR A 233 22.10 31.87 31.13
N SER A 234 21.03 32.59 31.52
CA SER A 234 19.68 32.59 30.90
C SER A 234 19.66 32.86 29.39
N LEU A 235 20.70 33.47 28.81
CA LEU A 235 20.80 33.79 27.38
C LEU A 235 21.28 32.60 26.52
N ALA A 236 21.88 31.57 27.09
CA ALA A 236 22.40 30.42 26.33
C ALA A 236 21.28 29.69 25.56
N SER A 237 20.14 29.45 26.21
CA SER A 237 18.96 28.83 25.59
C SER A 237 18.46 29.58 24.35
N LEU A 238 18.47 30.92 24.39
CA LEU A 238 18.10 31.76 23.25
C LEU A 238 19.09 31.65 22.09
N TYR A 239 20.40 31.56 22.39
CA TYR A 239 21.42 31.35 21.37
C TYR A 239 21.30 29.99 20.68
N VAL A 240 20.99 28.91 21.42
CA VAL A 240 20.73 27.58 20.85
C VAL A 240 19.53 27.61 19.89
N VAL A 241 18.43 28.22 20.30
CA VAL A 241 17.24 28.35 19.44
C VAL A 241 17.54 29.22 18.20
N LEU A 242 18.21 30.36 18.36
CA LEU A 242 18.53 31.24 17.25
C LEU A 242 19.50 30.61 16.24
N SER A 243 20.53 29.91 16.74
CA SER A 243 21.51 29.22 15.89
C SER A 243 20.91 27.99 15.19
N SER A 244 20.03 27.23 15.85
CA SER A 244 19.27 26.15 15.20
C SER A 244 18.35 26.67 14.09
N ALA A 245 17.66 27.80 14.29
CA ALA A 245 16.88 28.46 13.25
C ALA A 245 17.76 28.94 12.08
N ALA A 246 18.91 29.55 12.38
CA ALA A 246 19.88 29.95 11.37
C ALA A 246 20.41 28.76 10.55
N PHE A 247 20.69 27.63 11.20
CA PHE A 247 21.09 26.39 10.53
C PHE A 247 20.01 25.86 9.58
N VAL A 248 18.73 25.85 10.00
CA VAL A 248 17.60 25.46 9.12
C VAL A 248 17.51 26.38 7.91
N LEU A 249 17.65 27.70 8.09
CA LEU A 249 17.65 28.67 6.99
C LEU A 249 18.82 28.42 6.03
N ILE A 250 20.02 28.17 6.54
CA ILE A 250 21.19 27.82 5.72
C ILE A 250 20.92 26.56 4.89
N CYS A 251 20.34 25.52 5.48
CA CYS A 251 20.00 24.31 4.73
C CYS A 251 18.99 24.62 3.62
N ILE A 252 17.94 25.41 3.90
CA ILE A 252 16.93 25.79 2.91
C ILE A 252 17.51 26.65 1.77
N PHE A 253 18.39 27.61 2.06
CA PHE A 253 18.88 28.57 1.08
C PHE A 253 20.19 28.19 0.40
N ILE A 254 20.99 27.29 0.97
CA ILE A 254 22.30 26.88 0.43
C ILE A 254 22.28 25.41 0.00
N VAL A 255 21.90 24.51 0.91
CA VAL A 255 21.92 23.06 0.64
C VAL A 255 20.85 22.71 -0.40
N ARG A 256 19.62 23.21 -0.25
CA ARG A 256 18.54 22.92 -1.21
C ARG A 256 18.89 23.32 -2.64
N PRO A 257 19.35 24.56 -2.93
CA PRO A 257 19.70 24.94 -4.28
C PRO A 257 20.90 24.16 -4.83
N ALA A 258 21.88 23.82 -3.99
CA ALA A 258 23.01 22.98 -4.38
C ALA A 258 22.57 21.58 -4.82
N VAL A 259 21.68 20.93 -4.06
CA VAL A 259 21.11 19.62 -4.44
C VAL A 259 20.25 19.72 -5.69
N CYS A 260 19.40 20.75 -5.80
CA CYS A 260 18.64 21.01 -7.04
C CYS A 260 19.55 21.22 -8.25
N TRP A 261 20.71 21.84 -8.07
CA TRP A 261 21.70 22.01 -9.13
C TRP A 261 22.35 20.68 -9.54
N ILE A 262 22.66 19.79 -8.59
CA ILE A 262 23.13 18.43 -8.87
C ILE A 262 22.09 17.65 -9.69
N ILE A 263 20.81 17.73 -9.27
CA ILE A 263 19.71 17.07 -9.97
C ILE A 263 19.59 17.56 -11.42
N ARG A 264 19.65 18.88 -11.65
CA ARG A 264 19.57 19.46 -13.01
C ARG A 264 20.73 19.10 -13.92
N ARG A 265 21.89 18.75 -13.34
CA ARG A 265 23.12 18.43 -14.10
C ARG A 265 23.20 16.94 -14.46
N THR A 266 22.39 16.10 -13.83
CA THR A 266 22.32 14.67 -14.10
C THR A 266 21.27 14.42 -15.19
N PRO A 267 21.63 13.86 -16.36
CA PRO A 267 20.68 13.61 -17.44
C PRO A 267 19.60 12.61 -17.02
N GLU A 268 18.38 12.81 -17.53
CA GLU A 268 17.22 11.97 -17.21
C GLU A 268 17.44 10.52 -17.68
N GLY A 269 17.46 9.57 -16.74
CA GLY A 269 17.54 8.12 -17.00
C GLY A 269 18.87 7.45 -16.65
N GLU A 270 19.92 8.21 -16.29
CA GLU A 270 21.16 7.64 -15.74
C GLU A 270 21.11 7.56 -14.21
N SER A 271 21.74 6.53 -13.63
CA SER A 271 21.93 6.43 -12.18
C SER A 271 22.83 7.55 -11.68
N PHE A 272 22.49 8.18 -10.56
CA PHE A 272 23.35 9.19 -9.94
C PHE A 272 24.74 8.61 -9.66
N SER A 273 25.78 9.39 -9.98
CA SER A 273 27.17 8.99 -9.71
C SER A 273 27.37 8.72 -8.20
N ASP A 274 28.10 7.64 -7.89
CA ASP A 274 28.45 7.28 -6.52
C ASP A 274 29.17 8.41 -5.77
N PHE A 275 29.89 9.27 -6.49
CA PHE A 275 30.51 10.47 -5.93
C PHE A 275 29.49 11.41 -5.27
N TYR A 276 28.36 11.68 -5.94
CA TYR A 276 27.31 12.55 -5.39
C TYR A 276 26.62 11.92 -4.19
N ILE A 277 26.41 10.61 -4.21
CA ILE A 277 25.85 9.85 -3.09
C ILE A 277 26.79 9.95 -1.87
N CYS A 278 28.10 9.72 -2.05
CA CYS A 278 29.09 9.88 -0.99
C CYS A 278 29.17 11.31 -0.46
N LEU A 279 29.06 12.32 -1.33
CA LEU A 279 29.03 13.73 -0.93
C LEU A 279 27.82 14.05 -0.06
N ILE A 280 26.63 13.57 -0.44
CA ILE A 280 25.39 13.73 0.35
C ILE A 280 25.54 13.03 1.71
N LEU A 281 26.00 11.78 1.73
CA LEU A 281 26.22 11.02 2.96
C LEU A 281 27.22 11.67 3.91
N THR A 282 28.26 12.31 3.37
CA THR A 282 29.21 13.11 4.16
C THR A 282 28.55 14.39 4.67
N GLY A 283 27.70 15.02 3.86
CA GLY A 283 26.88 16.17 4.26
C GLY A 283 25.97 15.86 5.45
N VAL A 284 25.41 14.66 5.52
CA VAL A 284 24.60 14.18 6.66
C VAL A 284 25.44 14.12 7.95
N MET A 285 26.70 13.69 7.88
CA MET A 285 27.60 13.68 9.04
C MET A 285 28.00 15.08 9.48
N ILE A 286 28.28 15.96 8.52
CA ILE A 286 28.61 17.37 8.78
C ILE A 286 27.41 18.08 9.42
N SER A 287 26.19 17.84 8.92
CA SER A 287 24.99 18.46 9.47
C SER A 287 24.74 18.03 10.93
N GLY A 288 24.92 16.74 11.22
CA GLY A 288 24.82 16.23 12.59
C GLY A 288 25.86 16.83 13.53
N PHE A 289 27.12 16.92 13.09
CA PHE A 289 28.19 17.56 13.85
C PHE A 289 27.90 19.05 14.16
N ILE A 290 27.39 19.81 13.18
CA ILE A 290 27.04 21.22 13.39
C ILE A 290 25.93 21.34 14.44
N THR A 291 24.89 20.51 14.37
CA THR A 291 23.79 20.56 15.35
C THR A 291 24.21 20.15 16.75
N ASP A 292 25.12 19.17 16.88
CA ASP A 292 25.71 18.78 18.16
C ASP A 292 26.54 19.92 18.76
N ALA A 293 27.36 20.57 17.94
CA ALA A 293 28.16 21.74 18.35
C ALA A 293 27.31 22.96 18.73
N ILE A 294 26.09 23.07 18.21
CA ILE A 294 25.11 24.11 18.59
C ILE A 294 24.54 23.84 20.00
N GLY A 295 24.63 22.61 20.53
CA GLY A 295 23.97 22.20 21.77
C GLY A 295 22.57 21.61 21.54
N THR A 296 22.25 21.23 20.30
CA THR A 296 21.09 20.39 19.98
C THR A 296 21.54 18.95 19.74
N HIS A 297 20.63 17.98 19.75
CA HIS A 297 21.01 16.59 19.47
C HIS A 297 21.46 16.41 18.00
N SER A 298 22.58 15.73 17.75
CA SER A 298 23.15 15.48 16.40
C SER A 298 22.16 14.94 15.36
N VAL A 299 21.16 14.19 15.80
CA VAL A 299 20.10 13.63 14.96
C VAL A 299 19.22 14.70 14.31
N PHE A 300 19.04 15.86 14.95
CA PHE A 300 18.24 16.96 14.42
C PHE A 300 18.82 17.48 13.10
N GLY A 301 20.15 17.60 12.99
CA GLY A 301 20.82 18.05 11.77
C GLY A 301 20.66 17.10 10.60
N ALA A 302 20.69 15.79 10.86
CA ALA A 302 20.47 14.76 9.84
C ALA A 302 19.03 14.77 9.32
N PHE A 303 18.06 14.91 10.22
CA PHE A 303 16.64 15.03 9.87
C PHE A 303 16.36 16.26 9.00
N VAL A 304 16.83 17.44 9.40
CA VAL A 304 16.69 18.69 8.63
C VAL A 304 17.37 18.58 7.27
N PHE A 305 18.55 17.96 7.21
CA PHE A 305 19.27 17.77 5.95
C PHE A 305 18.49 16.86 4.98
N GLY A 306 17.87 15.78 5.48
CA GLY A 306 16.98 14.93 4.70
C GLY A 306 15.76 15.68 4.18
N LEU A 307 15.07 16.43 5.04
CA LEU A 307 13.89 17.24 4.69
C LEU A 307 14.13 18.28 3.58
N VAL A 308 15.37 18.77 3.49
CA VAL A 308 15.75 19.83 2.55
C VAL A 308 15.99 19.28 1.15
N ILE A 309 16.33 18.00 1.02
CA ILE A 309 16.49 17.33 -0.27
C ILE A 309 15.10 17.16 -0.88
N PRO A 310 14.87 17.62 -2.12
CA PRO A 310 13.56 17.51 -2.75
C PRO A 310 13.22 16.05 -3.07
N ASN A 311 11.95 15.69 -2.83
CA ASN A 311 11.41 14.40 -3.24
C ASN A 311 11.54 14.23 -4.76
N GLY A 312 12.13 13.12 -5.17
CA GLY A 312 12.46 12.84 -6.57
C GLY A 312 13.33 11.59 -6.70
N PRO A 313 13.86 11.32 -7.92
CA PRO A 313 14.65 10.12 -8.19
C PRO A 313 15.92 10.05 -7.30
N LEU A 314 16.50 11.19 -6.92
CA LEU A 314 17.64 11.24 -6.01
C LEU A 314 17.29 10.72 -4.60
N GLY A 315 16.16 11.15 -4.04
CA GLY A 315 15.71 10.68 -2.73
C GLY A 315 15.43 9.17 -2.75
N ALA A 316 14.75 8.68 -3.80
CA ALA A 316 14.45 7.25 -3.96
C ALA A 316 15.73 6.39 -4.05
N THR A 317 16.71 6.81 -4.85
CA THR A 317 18.00 6.09 -4.98
C THR A 317 18.81 6.09 -3.67
N LEU A 318 18.77 7.17 -2.90
CA LEU A 318 19.40 7.23 -1.57
C LEU A 318 18.72 6.27 -0.59
N ILE A 319 17.38 6.25 -0.57
CA ILE A 319 16.61 5.34 0.28
C ILE A 319 16.92 3.89 -0.09
N GLU A 320 16.86 3.54 -1.39
CA GLU A 320 17.12 2.17 -1.86
C GLU A 320 18.52 1.66 -1.47
N LYS A 321 19.56 2.50 -1.58
CA LYS A 321 20.94 2.08 -1.22
C LYS A 321 21.18 1.97 0.28
N LEU A 322 20.46 2.73 1.11
CA LEU A 322 20.78 2.89 2.54
C LEU A 322 19.79 2.22 3.47
N GLU A 323 18.51 2.14 3.12
CA GLU A 323 17.45 1.66 4.00
C GLU A 323 17.73 0.25 4.51
N ASP A 324 18.17 -0.65 3.64
CA ASP A 324 18.50 -2.04 3.95
C ASP A 324 19.64 -2.15 4.95
N PHE A 325 20.70 -1.36 4.76
CA PHE A 325 21.85 -1.36 5.64
C PHE A 325 21.52 -0.71 6.99
N VAL A 326 20.94 0.49 6.97
CA VAL A 326 20.63 1.28 8.17
C VAL A 326 19.54 0.60 8.98
N SER A 327 18.39 0.29 8.38
CA SER A 327 17.27 -0.33 9.09
C SER A 327 17.49 -1.81 9.35
N GLY A 328 18.29 -2.51 8.54
CA GLY A 328 18.56 -3.94 8.70
C GLY A 328 19.61 -4.24 9.77
N LEU A 329 20.67 -3.42 9.87
CA LEU A 329 21.85 -3.69 10.67
C LEU A 329 22.09 -2.66 11.78
N LEU A 330 22.00 -1.36 11.48
CA LEU A 330 22.42 -0.30 12.42
C LEU A 330 21.31 0.11 13.42
N LEU A 331 20.08 0.27 12.96
CA LEU A 331 18.95 0.66 13.80
C LEU A 331 18.66 -0.32 14.95
N PRO A 332 18.77 -1.66 14.76
CA PRO A 332 18.68 -2.61 15.88
C PRO A 332 19.67 -2.35 17.01
N LEU A 333 20.85 -1.79 16.73
CA LEU A 333 21.84 -1.44 17.76
C LEU A 333 21.30 -0.35 18.69
N PHE A 334 20.67 0.69 18.13
CA PHE A 334 20.08 1.77 18.91
C PHE A 334 19.01 1.26 19.87
N PHE A 335 18.07 0.46 19.37
CA PHE A 335 17.04 -0.14 20.22
C PHE A 335 17.63 -1.12 21.24
N ALA A 336 18.68 -1.87 20.88
CA ALA A 336 19.37 -2.76 21.80
C ALA A 336 20.02 -2.01 22.96
N ILE A 337 20.63 -0.85 22.71
CA ILE A 337 21.24 -0.02 23.76
C ILE A 337 20.18 0.57 24.67
N SER A 338 19.09 1.11 24.11
CA SER A 338 17.95 1.55 24.93
C SER A 338 17.45 0.43 25.85
N GLY A 339 17.32 -0.79 25.33
CA GLY A 339 16.92 -1.94 26.14
C GLY A 339 17.97 -2.44 27.13
N LEU A 340 19.26 -2.36 26.79
CA LEU A 340 20.39 -2.68 27.69
C LEU A 340 20.45 -1.69 28.87
N ARG A 341 20.05 -0.44 28.65
CA ARG A 341 19.89 0.56 29.71
C ARG A 341 18.63 0.30 30.56
N THR A 342 17.62 -0.38 30.04
CA THR A 342 16.36 -0.67 30.77
C THR A 342 16.57 -1.73 31.86
N ASN A 343 16.44 -1.33 33.11
CA ASN A 343 16.46 -2.24 34.26
C ASN A 343 15.05 -2.40 34.87
N VAL A 344 14.34 -3.44 34.46
CA VAL A 344 12.99 -3.75 34.98
C VAL A 344 13.03 -4.19 36.46
N SER A 345 14.17 -4.70 36.94
CA SER A 345 14.31 -5.13 38.35
C SER A 345 14.35 -3.97 39.35
N SER A 346 14.57 -2.75 38.87
CA SER A 346 14.47 -1.53 39.67
C SER A 346 13.03 -1.18 40.06
N ILE A 347 12.03 -1.71 39.35
CA ILE A 347 10.60 -1.46 39.60
C ILE A 347 10.12 -2.43 40.70
N GLN A 348 10.35 -2.05 41.96
CA GLN A 348 9.97 -2.87 43.13
C GLN A 348 8.71 -2.35 43.82
N GLY A 349 7.77 -3.27 44.09
CA GLY A 349 6.59 -3.01 44.90
C GLY A 349 5.29 -2.87 44.10
N PRO A 350 4.16 -3.37 44.63
CA PRO A 350 2.86 -3.33 43.94
C PRO A 350 2.36 -1.90 43.68
N GLY A 351 2.79 -0.92 44.49
CA GLY A 351 2.45 0.50 44.30
C GLY A 351 3.00 1.07 42.99
N THR A 352 4.27 0.81 42.66
CA THR A 352 4.91 1.32 41.43
C THR A 352 4.32 0.67 40.19
N TRP A 353 3.96 -0.62 40.25
CA TRP A 353 3.23 -1.29 39.17
C TRP A 353 1.82 -0.71 38.97
N GLY A 354 1.13 -0.33 40.05
CA GLY A 354 -0.15 0.39 39.98
C GLY A 354 0.00 1.78 39.33
N ILE A 355 1.07 2.50 39.68
CA ILE A 355 1.42 3.78 39.06
C ILE A 355 1.71 3.61 37.56
N LEU A 356 2.46 2.58 37.16
CA LEU A 356 2.73 2.26 35.76
C LEU A 356 1.45 1.99 34.97
N LEU A 357 0.55 1.15 35.50
CA LEU A 357 -0.74 0.87 34.85
C LEU A 357 -1.61 2.13 34.75
N LEU A 358 -1.60 2.98 35.78
CA LEU A 358 -2.30 4.26 35.76
C LEU A 358 -1.78 5.17 34.65
N VAL A 359 -0.46 5.25 34.45
CA VAL A 359 0.16 6.06 33.36
C VAL A 359 -0.28 5.56 32.00
N ILE A 360 -0.17 4.25 31.76
CA ILE A 360 -0.56 3.65 30.48
C ILE A 360 -2.02 4.01 30.19
N PHE A 361 -2.90 3.80 31.16
CA PHE A 361 -4.32 4.08 31.02
C PHE A 361 -4.59 5.57 30.75
N LEU A 362 -4.04 6.48 31.56
CA LEU A 362 -4.26 7.92 31.40
C LEU A 362 -3.65 8.46 30.09
N ALA A 363 -2.46 8.00 29.69
CA ALA A 363 -1.84 8.40 28.44
C ALA A 363 -2.67 7.94 27.23
N CYS A 364 -3.16 6.69 27.25
CA CYS A 364 -4.08 6.16 26.24
C CYS A 364 -5.34 7.00 26.13
N VAL A 365 -6.05 7.15 27.25
CA VAL A 365 -7.33 7.89 27.31
C VAL A 365 -7.11 9.34 26.92
N GLY A 366 -6.01 9.94 27.35
CA GLY A 366 -5.68 11.32 27.03
C GLY A 366 -5.56 11.57 25.53
N LYS A 367 -4.84 10.70 24.82
CA LYS A 367 -4.72 10.81 23.36
C LYS A 367 -6.03 10.54 22.66
N ILE A 368 -6.71 9.45 23.02
CA ILE A 368 -7.96 9.05 22.36
C ILE A 368 -9.03 10.12 22.57
N ALA A 369 -9.18 10.64 23.79
CA ALA A 369 -10.14 11.70 24.08
C ALA A 369 -9.82 12.98 23.31
N GLY A 370 -8.55 13.41 23.30
CA GLY A 370 -8.10 14.60 22.56
C GLY A 370 -8.43 14.51 21.07
N THR A 371 -8.19 13.37 20.44
CA THR A 371 -8.50 13.16 19.02
C THR A 371 -9.99 13.03 18.75
N VAL A 372 -10.73 12.29 19.59
CA VAL A 372 -12.18 12.07 19.41
C VAL A 372 -12.98 13.36 19.56
N ILE A 373 -12.63 14.22 20.52
CA ILE A 373 -13.29 15.52 20.71
C ILE A 373 -13.19 16.38 19.44
N VAL A 374 -12.00 16.41 18.82
CA VAL A 374 -11.79 17.14 17.57
C VAL A 374 -12.54 16.49 16.40
N CYS A 375 -12.56 15.16 16.32
CA CYS A 375 -13.31 14.44 15.29
C CYS A 375 -14.81 14.73 15.36
N LEU A 376 -15.38 14.79 16.57
CA LEU A 376 -16.78 15.17 16.79
C LEU A 376 -17.06 16.61 16.32
N PHE A 377 -16.14 17.54 16.58
CA PHE A 377 -16.26 18.92 16.12
C PHE A 377 -16.26 19.03 14.58
N TYR A 378 -15.53 18.15 13.90
CA TYR A 378 -15.49 18.08 12.43
C TYR A 378 -16.53 17.15 11.81
N GLN A 379 -17.51 16.66 12.59
CA GLN A 379 -18.59 15.76 12.14
C GLN A 379 -18.08 14.44 11.53
N MET A 380 -16.96 13.91 12.01
CA MET A 380 -16.50 12.57 11.66
C MET A 380 -17.25 11.51 12.49
N PRO A 381 -17.54 10.33 11.92
CA PRO A 381 -18.22 9.27 12.66
C PRO A 381 -17.34 8.83 13.84
N PHE A 382 -18.00 8.50 14.96
CA PHE A 382 -17.32 8.19 16.22
C PHE A 382 -16.33 7.02 16.08
N ASP A 383 -16.67 6.01 15.28
CA ASP A 383 -15.82 4.83 15.05
C ASP A 383 -14.51 5.18 14.34
N GLU A 384 -14.56 6.10 13.37
CA GLU A 384 -13.37 6.62 12.70
C GLU A 384 -12.54 7.49 13.65
N GLY A 385 -13.20 8.35 14.44
CA GLY A 385 -12.52 9.19 15.44
C GLY A 385 -11.83 8.37 16.54
N PHE A 386 -12.45 7.28 17.00
CA PHE A 386 -11.89 6.37 17.98
C PHE A 386 -10.72 5.56 17.39
N THR A 387 -10.86 5.05 16.16
CA THR A 387 -9.78 4.34 15.45
C THR A 387 -8.59 5.28 15.21
N LEU A 388 -8.84 6.54 14.83
CA LEU A 388 -7.80 7.56 14.69
C LEU A 388 -7.07 7.79 16.02
N GLY A 389 -7.81 7.91 17.12
CA GLY A 389 -7.23 8.06 18.45
C GLY A 389 -6.36 6.89 18.88
N LEU A 390 -6.77 5.66 18.57
CA LEU A 390 -5.95 4.47 18.80
C LEU A 390 -4.66 4.51 17.99
N LEU A 391 -4.74 4.87 16.71
CA LEU A 391 -3.57 5.00 15.82
C LEU A 391 -2.62 6.11 16.29
N MET A 392 -3.12 7.20 16.88
CA MET A 392 -2.28 8.29 17.41
C MET A 392 -1.51 7.91 18.69
N ASN A 393 -1.79 6.77 19.32
CA ASN A 393 -1.02 6.26 20.47
C ASN A 393 0.27 5.54 20.07
N THR A 394 0.58 5.47 18.77
CA THR A 394 1.78 4.80 18.26
C THR A 394 3.04 5.50 18.76
N LYS A 395 3.77 4.80 19.62
CA LYS A 395 5.09 5.22 20.08
C LYS A 395 6.16 4.64 19.15
N GLY A 396 7.37 5.20 19.21
CA GLY A 396 8.43 4.78 18.32
C GLY A 396 9.77 5.43 18.63
N LEU A 397 10.58 5.54 17.58
CA LEU A 397 11.98 5.93 17.69
C LEU A 397 12.18 7.28 18.39
N VAL A 398 11.45 8.32 17.96
CA VAL A 398 11.61 9.68 18.49
C VAL A 398 11.39 9.74 19.99
N GLU A 399 10.41 8.99 20.52
CA GLU A 399 10.21 8.93 21.97
C GLU A 399 11.41 8.30 22.68
N LEU A 400 11.97 7.20 22.17
CA LEU A 400 13.14 6.59 22.79
C LEU A 400 14.36 7.50 22.77
N ILE A 401 14.51 8.34 21.74
CA ILE A 401 15.54 9.38 21.71
C ILE A 401 15.31 10.37 22.85
N VAL A 402 14.09 10.89 23.02
CA VAL A 402 13.73 11.79 24.12
C VAL A 402 14.02 11.15 25.47
N LEU A 403 13.69 9.86 25.64
CA LEU A 403 13.94 9.12 26.88
C LEU A 403 15.43 8.90 27.15
N ASN A 404 16.22 8.52 26.14
CA ASN A 404 17.67 8.35 26.28
C ASN A 404 18.34 9.68 26.64
N VAL A 405 18.02 10.76 25.92
CA VAL A 405 18.55 12.10 26.19
C VAL A 405 18.14 12.58 27.58
N GLY A 406 16.87 12.36 27.98
CA GLY A 406 16.40 12.72 29.32
C GLY A 406 17.14 11.97 30.42
N ARG A 407 17.50 10.70 30.20
CA ARG A 407 18.32 9.93 31.14
C ARG A 407 19.77 10.40 31.17
N ASP A 408 20.36 10.67 30.01
CA ASP A 408 21.77 11.08 29.91
C ASP A 408 22.01 12.44 30.56
N GLN A 409 21.03 13.35 30.45
CA GLN A 409 21.00 14.63 31.17
C GLN A 409 20.62 14.48 32.65
N LYS A 410 20.47 13.25 33.15
CA LYS A 410 20.02 12.89 34.51
C LYS A 410 18.66 13.48 34.88
N VAL A 411 17.86 13.88 33.89
CA VAL A 411 16.49 14.37 34.09
C VAL A 411 15.53 13.21 34.42
N LEU A 412 15.80 12.02 33.89
CA LEU A 412 15.04 10.81 34.17
C LEU A 412 15.91 9.84 34.96
N ASP A 413 15.47 9.47 36.16
CA ASP A 413 16.06 8.37 36.91
C ASP A 413 15.93 7.04 36.15
N ASP A 414 16.80 6.09 36.47
CA ASP A 414 16.79 4.75 35.90
C ASP A 414 15.44 4.02 36.06
N GLU A 415 14.74 4.25 37.18
CA GLU A 415 13.40 3.71 37.43
C GLU A 415 12.36 4.34 36.50
N ALA A 416 12.34 5.68 36.38
CA ALA A 416 11.42 6.40 35.51
C ALA A 416 11.66 6.08 34.03
N PHE A 417 12.93 5.97 33.62
CA PHE A 417 13.31 5.55 32.27
C PHE A 417 12.78 4.13 31.97
N ALA A 418 12.97 3.18 32.89
CA ALA A 418 12.49 1.81 32.70
C ALA A 418 10.96 1.74 32.58
N ILE A 419 10.24 2.48 33.43
CA ILE A 419 8.78 2.60 33.35
C ILE A 419 8.34 3.13 31.99
N MET A 420 8.96 4.21 31.50
CA MET A 420 8.58 4.84 30.23
C MET A 420 8.88 3.96 29.01
N VAL A 421 9.98 3.21 29.01
CA VAL A 421 10.26 2.24 27.93
C VAL A 421 9.21 1.13 27.90
N ILE A 422 8.81 0.59 29.07
CA ILE A 422 7.74 -0.42 29.16
C ILE A 422 6.41 0.16 28.66
N VAL A 423 6.07 1.39 29.07
CA VAL A 423 4.88 2.11 28.59
C VAL A 423 4.89 2.18 27.07
N ALA A 424 5.99 2.61 26.44
CA ALA A 424 6.09 2.73 24.99
C ALA A 424 5.90 1.38 24.26
N VAL A 425 6.49 0.30 24.77
CA VAL A 425 6.36 -1.05 24.22
C VAL A 425 4.92 -1.56 24.34
N VAL A 426 4.31 -1.45 25.52
CA VAL A 426 2.94 -1.94 25.79
C VAL A 426 1.92 -1.15 24.99
N MET A 427 2.00 0.19 25.01
CA MET A 427 1.09 1.07 24.28
C MET A 427 1.10 0.76 22.79
N THR A 428 2.28 0.63 22.18
CA THR A 428 2.38 0.36 20.74
C THR A 428 1.94 -1.05 20.40
N GLY A 429 2.28 -2.03 21.24
CA GLY A 429 1.95 -3.43 20.99
C GLY A 429 0.46 -3.76 21.08
N ILE A 430 -0.30 -2.97 21.84
CA ILE A 430 -1.75 -3.12 21.99
C ILE A 430 -2.52 -2.51 20.80
N ILE A 431 -1.97 -1.54 20.07
CA ILE A 431 -2.70 -0.82 19.01
C ILE A 431 -3.12 -1.75 17.87
N THR A 432 -2.19 -2.50 17.28
CA THR A 432 -2.51 -3.39 16.14
C THR A 432 -3.62 -4.41 16.45
N PRO A 433 -3.60 -5.17 17.55
CA PRO A 433 -4.68 -6.12 17.87
C PRO A 433 -6.01 -5.41 18.17
N ILE A 434 -6.01 -4.25 18.84
CA ILE A 434 -7.25 -3.51 19.09
C ILE A 434 -7.82 -2.97 17.77
N VAL A 435 -7.01 -2.30 16.94
CA VAL A 435 -7.48 -1.73 15.68
C VAL A 435 -8.00 -2.81 14.75
N THR A 436 -7.36 -3.98 14.66
CA THR A 436 -7.88 -5.10 13.85
C THR A 436 -9.20 -5.68 14.36
N THR A 437 -9.47 -5.57 15.66
CA THR A 437 -10.73 -6.05 16.27
C THR A 437 -11.85 -5.02 16.12
N VAL A 438 -11.55 -3.75 16.38
CA VAL A 438 -12.50 -2.62 16.36
C VAL A 438 -12.80 -2.19 14.94
N TYR A 439 -11.75 -1.98 14.15
CA TYR A 439 -11.84 -1.65 12.74
C TYR A 439 -11.82 -2.95 11.93
N LYS A 440 -12.97 -3.63 11.90
CA LYS A 440 -13.26 -4.48 10.74
C LYS A 440 -13.46 -3.52 9.58
N PRO A 441 -12.63 -3.53 8.51
CA PRO A 441 -12.91 -2.72 7.34
C PRO A 441 -14.36 -2.99 6.97
N ALA A 442 -15.18 -1.94 7.04
CA ALA A 442 -16.62 -2.01 6.93
C ALA A 442 -17.00 -2.43 5.51
N ARG A 443 -16.80 -3.71 5.20
CA ARG A 443 -17.42 -4.43 4.11
C ARG A 443 -18.87 -4.71 4.52
N ARG A 444 -19.61 -3.66 4.86
CA ARG A 444 -21.08 -3.72 4.87
C ARG A 444 -21.53 -3.59 3.43
N PHE A 445 -21.37 -4.71 2.74
CA PHE A 445 -21.84 -4.94 1.41
C PHE A 445 -23.37 -4.83 1.40
N ILE A 446 -23.88 -3.86 0.65
CA ILE A 446 -25.15 -4.10 -0.01
C ILE A 446 -24.78 -4.90 -1.26
N PRO A 447 -25.10 -6.20 -1.34
CA PRO A 447 -24.79 -6.99 -2.52
C PRO A 447 -25.44 -6.32 -3.73
N TYR A 448 -24.61 -5.74 -4.59
CA TYR A 448 -25.07 -5.18 -5.85
C TYR A 448 -25.56 -6.37 -6.70
N LYS A 449 -26.88 -6.49 -6.91
CA LYS A 449 -27.46 -7.65 -7.62
C LYS A 449 -27.06 -7.73 -9.11
N ARG A 450 -26.50 -6.67 -9.70
CA ARG A 450 -26.18 -6.57 -11.15
C ARG A 450 -24.68 -6.70 -11.42
N ARG A 451 -24.12 -7.87 -11.13
CA ARG A 451 -22.68 -8.16 -11.29
C ARG A 451 -22.31 -8.79 -12.66
N SER A 452 -23.30 -9.05 -13.50
CA SER A 452 -23.13 -9.54 -14.88
C SER A 452 -23.89 -8.66 -15.88
N ILE A 453 -23.39 -8.61 -17.11
CA ILE A 453 -23.97 -7.94 -18.27
C ILE A 453 -25.34 -8.54 -18.58
N GLN A 454 -25.48 -9.87 -18.59
CA GLN A 454 -26.75 -10.55 -18.86
C GLN A 454 -27.86 -10.15 -17.87
N ARG A 455 -27.52 -9.91 -16.60
CA ARG A 455 -28.48 -9.49 -15.55
C ARG A 455 -28.63 -7.97 -15.43
N SER A 456 -27.81 -7.21 -16.16
CA SER A 456 -27.94 -5.76 -16.22
C SER A 456 -29.16 -5.40 -17.08
N LYS A 457 -29.88 -4.33 -16.71
CA LYS A 457 -30.97 -3.86 -17.57
C LYS A 457 -30.35 -3.25 -18.84
N PRO A 458 -30.86 -3.54 -20.05
CA PRO A 458 -30.31 -3.00 -21.29
C PRO A 458 -30.31 -1.47 -21.32
N ASP A 459 -31.35 -0.83 -20.74
CA ASP A 459 -31.48 0.64 -20.60
C ASP A 459 -30.83 1.21 -19.32
N ALA A 460 -29.81 0.56 -18.76
CA ALA A 460 -29.08 1.08 -17.61
C ALA A 460 -27.64 1.47 -17.98
N GLU A 461 -27.06 2.33 -17.14
CA GLU A 461 -25.64 2.67 -17.20
C GLU A 461 -24.78 1.40 -17.11
N LEU A 462 -23.91 1.18 -18.10
CA LEU A 462 -22.94 0.11 -18.09
C LEU A 462 -21.64 0.62 -17.48
N ARG A 463 -21.25 0.05 -16.35
CA ARG A 463 -20.01 0.39 -15.64
C ARG A 463 -18.92 -0.61 -15.99
N VAL A 464 -17.87 -0.12 -16.62
CA VAL A 464 -16.74 -0.93 -17.12
C VAL A 464 -15.46 -0.50 -16.44
N LEU A 465 -14.68 -1.45 -15.92
CA LEU A 465 -13.32 -1.22 -15.43
C LEU A 465 -12.34 -1.75 -16.46
N VAL A 466 -11.46 -0.89 -16.97
CA VAL A 466 -10.45 -1.24 -17.96
C VAL A 466 -9.07 -1.17 -17.34
N CYS A 467 -8.38 -2.30 -17.32
CA CYS A 467 -7.02 -2.39 -16.81
C CYS A 467 -6.02 -2.15 -17.94
N ILE A 468 -4.98 -1.35 -17.68
CA ILE A 468 -3.97 -0.99 -18.67
C ILE A 468 -2.59 -1.24 -18.06
N HIS A 469 -1.79 -2.08 -18.73
CA HIS A 469 -0.39 -2.31 -18.37
C HIS A 469 0.56 -1.39 -19.13
N THR A 470 0.24 -1.08 -20.39
CA THR A 470 1.09 -0.24 -21.24
C THR A 470 0.27 0.73 -22.09
N PRO A 471 0.84 1.88 -22.50
CA PRO A 471 0.17 2.78 -23.44
C PRO A 471 -0.21 2.13 -24.78
N ARG A 472 0.43 1.00 -25.14
CA ARG A 472 0.12 0.25 -26.37
C ARG A 472 -1.26 -0.41 -26.33
N ASN A 473 -1.79 -0.74 -25.15
CA ASN A 473 -3.12 -1.34 -25.02
C ASN A 473 -4.25 -0.33 -25.21
N VAL A 474 -3.96 0.98 -25.09
CA VAL A 474 -4.97 2.05 -25.08
C VAL A 474 -5.84 2.07 -26.35
N PRO A 475 -5.30 2.01 -27.59
CA PRO A 475 -6.12 2.10 -28.79
C PRO A 475 -7.13 0.95 -28.90
N THR A 476 -6.69 -0.28 -28.65
CA THR A 476 -7.54 -1.48 -28.72
C THR A 476 -8.66 -1.43 -27.68
N MET A 477 -8.36 -0.94 -26.47
CA MET A 477 -9.39 -0.73 -25.44
C MET A 477 -10.42 0.31 -25.84
N ILE A 478 -9.98 1.45 -26.37
CA ILE A 478 -10.89 2.51 -26.84
C ILE A 478 -11.78 1.99 -27.97
N ASN A 479 -11.21 1.26 -28.94
CA ASN A 479 -11.97 0.69 -30.05
C ASN A 479 -13.04 -0.32 -29.58
N LEU A 480 -12.73 -1.14 -28.57
CA LEU A 480 -13.69 -2.07 -27.98
C LEU A 480 -14.82 -1.34 -27.23
N LEU A 481 -14.49 -0.26 -26.52
CA LEU A 481 -15.46 0.57 -25.81
C LEU A 481 -16.37 1.34 -26.78
N GLU A 482 -15.83 1.84 -27.89
CA GLU A 482 -16.59 2.46 -28.97
C GLU A 482 -17.54 1.46 -29.64
N ALA A 483 -17.06 0.25 -29.90
CA ALA A 483 -17.86 -0.84 -30.42
C ALA A 483 -19.00 -1.28 -29.46
N SER A 484 -18.95 -0.91 -28.18
CA SER A 484 -20.03 -1.16 -27.19
C SER A 484 -21.25 -0.24 -27.33
N HIS A 485 -21.23 0.68 -28.32
CA HIS A 485 -22.29 1.63 -28.69
C HIS A 485 -22.93 2.38 -27.50
N PRO A 486 -22.25 3.37 -26.91
CA PRO A 486 -22.83 4.18 -25.84
C PRO A 486 -24.01 5.02 -26.34
N THR A 487 -25.19 4.86 -25.73
CA THR A 487 -26.39 5.65 -26.06
C THR A 487 -26.90 6.47 -24.87
N LYS A 488 -27.83 7.40 -25.11
CA LYS A 488 -28.48 8.16 -24.01
C LYS A 488 -29.29 7.28 -23.07
N ARG A 489 -29.79 6.13 -23.55
CA ARG A 489 -30.55 5.17 -22.75
C ARG A 489 -29.64 4.26 -21.95
N SER A 490 -28.48 3.92 -22.50
CA SER A 490 -27.50 3.02 -21.91
C SER A 490 -26.10 3.67 -21.89
N PRO A 491 -25.88 4.73 -21.08
CA PRO A 491 -24.61 5.43 -21.05
C PRO A 491 -23.48 4.52 -20.55
N LEU A 492 -22.25 4.81 -20.99
CA LEU A 492 -21.07 4.03 -20.62
C LEU A 492 -20.23 4.81 -19.60
N CYS A 493 -20.02 4.22 -18.42
CA CYS A 493 -19.13 4.76 -17.39
C CYS A 493 -17.87 3.91 -17.30
N ILE A 494 -16.72 4.51 -17.59
CA ILE A 494 -15.45 3.83 -17.73
C ILE A 494 -14.53 4.25 -16.59
N TYR A 495 -14.12 3.28 -15.79
CA TYR A 495 -13.02 3.41 -14.86
C TYR A 495 -11.76 2.90 -15.55
N VAL A 496 -10.77 3.76 -15.76
CA VAL A 496 -9.51 3.38 -16.41
C VAL A 496 -8.47 3.19 -15.32
N LEU A 497 -7.93 1.98 -15.17
CA LEU A 497 -6.93 1.66 -14.17
C LEU A 497 -5.57 1.38 -14.82
N HIS A 498 -4.66 2.34 -14.72
CA HIS A 498 -3.26 2.13 -15.07
C HIS A 498 -2.54 1.41 -13.93
N LEU A 499 -1.97 0.24 -14.24
CA LEU A 499 -1.33 -0.64 -13.28
C LEU A 499 0.18 -0.47 -13.34
N VAL A 500 0.78 0.00 -12.26
CA VAL A 500 2.22 0.26 -12.15
C VAL A 500 2.82 -0.62 -11.07
N GLU A 501 3.89 -1.33 -11.39
CA GLU A 501 4.62 -2.12 -10.40
C GLU A 501 5.26 -1.20 -9.35
N LEU A 502 5.07 -1.55 -8.08
CA LEU A 502 5.82 -0.97 -6.99
C LEU A 502 7.27 -1.53 -6.99
N SER A 503 8.23 -0.75 -7.50
CA SER A 503 9.65 -1.06 -7.34
C SER A 503 10.14 -0.60 -5.96
N GLY A 504 10.57 -1.55 -5.13
CA GLY A 504 11.11 -1.29 -3.78
C GLY A 504 10.09 -1.44 -2.64
N ARG A 505 10.50 -1.09 -1.42
CA ARG A 505 9.70 -1.28 -0.18
C ARG A 505 8.71 -0.14 0.14
N ALA A 506 8.40 0.71 -0.83
CA ALA A 506 7.40 1.77 -0.64
C ALA A 506 5.99 1.18 -0.44
N SER A 507 5.07 1.92 0.18
CA SER A 507 3.71 1.43 0.41
C SER A 507 2.86 1.51 -0.86
N ALA A 508 1.96 0.55 -1.07
CA ALA A 508 1.03 0.55 -2.20
C ALA A 508 0.14 1.81 -2.19
N MET A 509 -0.02 2.48 -3.34
CA MET A 509 -0.73 3.77 -3.45
C MET A 509 -1.68 3.77 -4.64
N LEU A 510 -2.95 4.11 -4.41
CA LEU A 510 -3.93 4.37 -5.48
C LEU A 510 -4.08 5.88 -5.66
N ILE A 511 -3.76 6.37 -6.86
CA ILE A 511 -3.85 7.78 -7.24
C ILE A 511 -5.11 7.95 -8.10
N VAL A 512 -6.08 8.72 -7.60
CA VAL A 512 -7.21 9.19 -8.39
C VAL A 512 -6.79 10.47 -9.12
N HIS A 513 -6.80 10.44 -10.45
CA HIS A 513 -6.57 11.66 -11.23
C HIS A 513 -7.90 12.41 -11.34
N ASN A 514 -7.94 13.65 -10.85
CA ASN A 514 -9.14 14.47 -10.89
C ASN A 514 -9.14 15.30 -12.18
N THR A 515 -10.29 15.40 -12.85
CA THR A 515 -10.49 15.93 -14.22
C THR A 515 -10.23 17.43 -14.41
N ARG A 516 -9.53 18.10 -13.48
CA ARG A 516 -9.15 19.52 -13.62
C ARG A 516 -7.74 19.78 -13.10
N LYS A 517 -6.84 20.05 -14.07
CA LYS A 517 -5.47 20.59 -14.00
C LYS A 517 -4.33 19.55 -13.97
N SER A 518 -4.00 18.99 -15.14
CA SER A 518 -2.64 18.51 -15.43
C SER A 518 -1.99 19.41 -16.48
N GLY A 519 -1.24 20.42 -16.02
CA GLY A 519 -0.44 21.32 -16.87
C GLY A 519 1.03 21.34 -16.46
N ARG A 520 1.48 20.28 -15.77
CA ARG A 520 2.87 20.15 -15.32
C ARG A 520 3.59 19.11 -16.18
N PRO A 521 4.83 19.35 -16.60
CA PRO A 521 5.63 18.34 -17.29
C PRO A 521 5.85 17.12 -16.37
N ALA A 522 5.73 15.92 -16.93
CA ALA A 522 5.90 14.66 -16.21
C ALA A 522 7.34 14.53 -15.68
N LEU A 523 7.51 14.16 -14.40
CA LEU A 523 8.83 14.02 -13.78
C LEU A 523 9.50 12.65 -14.02
N ASN A 524 8.73 11.62 -14.37
CA ASN A 524 9.18 10.23 -14.50
C ASN A 524 8.58 9.56 -15.76
N ARG A 525 9.25 8.54 -16.31
CA ARG A 525 8.76 7.75 -17.45
C ARG A 525 7.39 7.11 -17.19
N THR A 526 7.17 6.55 -15.99
CA THR A 526 5.89 5.97 -15.57
C THR A 526 4.78 7.03 -15.49
N GLN A 527 5.11 8.23 -15.01
CA GLN A 527 4.15 9.34 -14.96
C GLN A 527 3.82 9.86 -16.37
N ALA A 528 4.81 9.95 -17.26
CA ALA A 528 4.58 10.31 -18.66
C ALA A 528 3.68 9.28 -19.38
N GLN A 529 3.86 7.99 -19.08
CA GLN A 529 2.97 6.92 -19.56
C GLN A 529 1.56 7.07 -18.99
N SER A 530 1.41 7.31 -17.69
CA SER A 530 0.10 7.61 -17.08
C SER A 530 -0.56 8.81 -17.75
N ASP A 531 0.15 9.93 -17.90
CA ASP A 531 -0.38 11.15 -18.52
C ASP A 531 -0.81 10.89 -19.98
N HIS A 532 -0.05 10.09 -20.74
CA HIS A 532 -0.44 9.70 -22.10
C HIS A 532 -1.73 8.87 -22.12
N ILE A 533 -1.87 7.91 -21.21
CA ILE A 533 -3.08 7.09 -21.07
C ILE A 533 -4.27 7.99 -20.69
N ILE A 534 -4.11 8.83 -19.67
CA ILE A 534 -5.14 9.76 -19.18
C ILE A 534 -5.62 10.67 -20.30
N ASN A 535 -4.69 11.33 -20.99
CA ASN A 535 -5.03 12.25 -22.09
C ASN A 535 -5.78 11.53 -23.22
N ALA A 536 -5.44 10.27 -23.52
CA ALA A 536 -6.12 9.50 -24.56
C ALA A 536 -7.59 9.21 -24.21
N PHE A 537 -7.88 8.82 -22.96
CA PHE A 537 -9.25 8.57 -22.53
C PHE A 537 -10.05 9.85 -22.26
N GLU A 538 -9.42 10.94 -21.82
CA GLU A 538 -10.06 12.26 -21.74
C GLU A 538 -10.45 12.77 -23.14
N ASN A 539 -9.58 12.56 -24.14
CA ASN A 539 -9.91 12.87 -25.52
C ASN A 539 -11.08 12.01 -26.02
N TYR A 540 -11.13 10.73 -25.65
CA TYR A 540 -12.26 9.85 -25.99
C TYR A 540 -13.57 10.35 -25.37
N GLU A 541 -13.59 10.73 -24.09
CA GLU A 541 -14.77 11.31 -23.42
C GLU A 541 -15.28 12.59 -24.11
N GLN A 542 -14.38 13.44 -24.61
CA GLN A 542 -14.76 14.67 -25.29
C GLN A 542 -15.40 14.44 -26.67
N HIS A 543 -15.04 13.35 -27.36
CA HIS A 543 -15.53 13.05 -28.71
C HIS A 543 -16.69 12.04 -28.72
N ALA A 544 -16.76 11.15 -27.73
CA ALA A 544 -17.83 10.16 -27.60
C ALA A 544 -19.01 10.74 -26.81
N GLY A 545 -20.18 10.83 -27.45
CA GLY A 545 -21.41 11.18 -26.75
C GLY A 545 -21.82 10.07 -25.77
N CYS A 546 -22.35 10.45 -24.60
CA CYS A 546 -22.89 9.50 -23.58
C CYS A 546 -21.85 8.59 -22.91
N VAL A 547 -20.58 9.03 -22.88
CA VAL A 547 -19.48 8.36 -22.16
C VAL A 547 -19.03 9.23 -20.98
N SER A 548 -18.68 8.59 -19.86
CA SER A 548 -17.97 9.23 -18.75
C SER A 548 -16.71 8.44 -18.41
N VAL A 549 -15.60 9.14 -18.19
CA VAL A 549 -14.29 8.50 -17.94
C VAL A 549 -13.74 8.96 -16.59
N GLN A 550 -13.30 8.01 -15.77
CA GLN A 550 -12.54 8.28 -14.55
C GLN A 550 -11.19 7.53 -14.58
N PRO A 551 -10.08 8.23 -14.85
CA PRO A 551 -8.76 7.62 -14.84
C PRO A 551 -8.15 7.52 -13.43
N LEU A 552 -7.52 6.37 -13.17
CA LEU A 552 -6.97 5.94 -11.90
C LEU A 552 -5.61 5.28 -12.14
N THR A 553 -4.65 5.49 -11.26
CA THR A 553 -3.36 4.78 -11.27
C THR A 553 -3.22 3.97 -9.99
N ALA A 554 -3.01 2.66 -10.08
CA ALA A 554 -2.70 1.81 -8.92
C ALA A 554 -1.22 1.41 -8.95
N ILE A 555 -0.52 1.66 -7.84
CA ILE A 555 0.88 1.29 -7.64
C ILE A 555 0.93 0.21 -6.56
N SER A 556 1.20 -1.03 -6.95
CA SER A 556 1.27 -2.17 -6.02
C SER A 556 2.18 -3.31 -6.51
N PRO A 557 2.63 -4.20 -5.62
CA PRO A 557 3.32 -5.43 -6.01
C PRO A 557 2.42 -6.34 -6.86
N TYR A 558 2.99 -7.04 -7.85
CA TYR A 558 2.25 -7.98 -8.70
C TYR A 558 1.45 -9.04 -7.91
N SER A 559 1.97 -9.47 -6.76
CA SER A 559 1.30 -10.45 -5.91
C SER A 559 -0.04 -9.98 -5.36
N THR A 560 -0.22 -8.67 -5.13
CA THR A 560 -1.43 -8.08 -4.52
C THR A 560 -2.22 -7.20 -5.49
N MET A 561 -1.71 -6.96 -6.69
CA MET A 561 -2.31 -6.06 -7.68
C MET A 561 -3.73 -6.49 -8.10
N HIS A 562 -4.00 -7.79 -8.12
CA HIS A 562 -5.35 -8.32 -8.36
C HIS A 562 -6.35 -7.91 -7.27
N GLU A 563 -5.92 -7.80 -6.01
CA GLU A 563 -6.79 -7.35 -4.92
C GLU A 563 -7.22 -5.89 -5.14
N ASP A 564 -6.31 -5.03 -5.61
CA ASP A 564 -6.63 -3.63 -5.90
C ASP A 564 -7.67 -3.52 -7.03
N ILE A 565 -7.53 -4.33 -8.09
CA ILE A 565 -8.51 -4.41 -9.18
C ILE A 565 -9.86 -4.86 -8.66
N CYS A 566 -9.92 -5.97 -7.93
CA CYS A 566 -11.17 -6.52 -7.43
C CYS A 566 -11.84 -5.58 -6.43
N ASN A 567 -11.07 -4.95 -5.53
CA ASN A 567 -11.58 -3.98 -4.58
C ASN A 567 -12.12 -2.73 -5.28
N LEU A 568 -11.43 -2.24 -6.32
CA LEU A 568 -11.90 -1.10 -7.09
C LEU A 568 -13.16 -1.44 -7.90
N ALA A 569 -13.20 -2.61 -8.52
CA ALA A 569 -14.37 -3.11 -9.23
C ALA A 569 -15.59 -3.18 -8.30
N GLU A 570 -15.39 -3.64 -7.05
CA GLU A 570 -16.44 -3.72 -6.05
C GLU A 570 -16.89 -2.33 -5.54
N ASP A 571 -15.95 -1.42 -5.23
CA ASP A 571 -16.23 -0.05 -4.78
C ASP A 571 -17.03 0.74 -5.83
N LYS A 572 -16.66 0.59 -7.10
CA LYS A 572 -17.32 1.28 -8.23
C LYS A 572 -18.56 0.57 -8.76
N ARG A 573 -18.87 -0.62 -8.23
CA ARG A 573 -20.01 -1.47 -8.66
C ARG A 573 -19.95 -1.75 -10.16
N VAL A 574 -18.78 -2.16 -10.61
CA VAL A 574 -18.49 -2.49 -12.00
C VAL A 574 -19.27 -3.76 -12.38
N ALA A 575 -19.84 -3.76 -13.58
CA ALA A 575 -20.54 -4.91 -14.13
C ALA A 575 -19.65 -5.72 -15.09
N PHE A 576 -18.65 -5.06 -15.68
CA PHE A 576 -17.74 -5.69 -16.64
C PHE A 576 -16.29 -5.22 -16.44
N LEU A 577 -15.38 -6.16 -16.22
CA LEU A 577 -13.96 -5.93 -16.02
C LEU A 577 -13.17 -6.40 -17.25
N ILE A 578 -12.42 -5.51 -17.90
CA ILE A 578 -11.58 -5.84 -19.05
C ILE A 578 -10.11 -5.82 -18.63
N ILE A 579 -9.42 -6.93 -18.83
CA ILE A 579 -7.98 -7.08 -18.59
C ILE A 579 -7.26 -7.48 -19.89
N PRO A 580 -6.08 -6.92 -20.18
CA PRO A 580 -5.31 -7.29 -21.36
C PRO A 580 -4.66 -8.67 -21.17
N PHE A 581 -4.44 -9.38 -22.27
CA PHE A 581 -3.69 -10.62 -22.26
C PHE A 581 -2.20 -10.42 -21.95
N HIS A 582 -1.59 -11.38 -21.26
CA HIS A 582 -0.21 -11.28 -20.77
C HIS A 582 0.85 -11.41 -21.88
N LYS A 583 0.48 -11.97 -23.04
CA LYS A 583 1.31 -12.01 -24.26
C LYS A 583 0.90 -10.91 -25.23
N GLN A 584 1.87 -10.34 -25.94
CA GLN A 584 1.66 -9.32 -26.97
C GLN A 584 2.15 -9.81 -28.33
N GLN A 585 1.51 -9.34 -29.40
CA GLN A 585 1.94 -9.64 -30.76
C GLN A 585 3.21 -8.84 -31.13
N THR A 586 4.23 -9.59 -31.55
CA THR A 586 5.48 -9.10 -32.12
C THR A 586 5.32 -8.73 -33.60
N VAL A 587 6.30 -8.04 -34.17
CA VAL A 587 6.29 -7.66 -35.60
C VAL A 587 6.28 -8.88 -36.52
N ASP A 588 6.84 -10.00 -36.05
CA ASP A 588 6.88 -11.27 -36.79
C ASP A 588 5.56 -12.05 -36.70
N GLY A 589 4.54 -11.49 -36.03
CA GLY A 589 3.22 -12.12 -35.86
C GLY A 589 3.14 -13.12 -34.70
N GLY A 590 4.26 -13.45 -34.06
CA GLY A 590 4.32 -14.32 -32.86
C GLY A 590 3.86 -13.61 -31.59
N MET A 591 3.43 -14.37 -30.58
CA MET A 591 2.98 -13.85 -29.28
C MET A 591 4.07 -14.02 -28.21
N GLU A 592 4.61 -12.92 -27.68
CA GLU A 592 5.63 -12.94 -26.63
C GLU A 592 5.08 -12.50 -25.27
N ALA A 593 5.48 -13.20 -24.20
CA ALA A 593 5.13 -12.82 -22.84
C ALA A 593 5.92 -11.58 -22.40
N MET A 594 5.24 -10.49 -22.05
CA MET A 594 5.91 -9.26 -21.62
C MET A 594 6.49 -9.38 -20.20
N ASN A 595 5.69 -9.92 -19.28
CA ASN A 595 6.11 -10.25 -17.93
C ASN A 595 5.29 -11.46 -17.44
N PRO A 596 5.94 -12.55 -16.99
CA PRO A 596 5.23 -13.72 -16.48
C PRO A 596 4.30 -13.42 -15.30
N ALA A 597 4.57 -12.35 -14.53
CA ALA A 597 3.74 -11.96 -13.39
C ALA A 597 2.30 -11.56 -13.79
N PHE A 598 2.10 -11.03 -15.00
CA PHE A 598 0.76 -10.69 -15.50
C PHE A 598 -0.12 -11.92 -15.71
N ARG A 599 0.47 -13.09 -15.99
CA ARG A 599 -0.28 -14.34 -16.10
C ARG A 599 -0.89 -14.74 -14.76
N THR A 600 -0.06 -14.78 -13.72
CA THR A 600 -0.50 -15.09 -12.35
C THR A 600 -1.53 -14.09 -11.86
N MET A 601 -1.33 -12.80 -12.18
CA MET A 601 -2.28 -11.74 -11.89
C MET A 601 -3.63 -11.97 -12.57
N ASN A 602 -3.67 -12.24 -13.88
CA ASN A 602 -4.91 -12.49 -14.62
C ASN A 602 -5.67 -13.69 -14.05
N GLN A 603 -4.95 -14.77 -13.71
CA GLN A 603 -5.54 -15.94 -13.05
C GLN A 603 -6.16 -15.59 -11.69
N ASN A 604 -5.49 -14.78 -10.88
CA ASN A 604 -6.01 -14.32 -9.60
C ASN A 604 -7.20 -13.37 -9.76
N VAL A 605 -7.24 -12.54 -10.80
CA VAL A 605 -8.40 -11.70 -11.13
C VAL A 605 -9.59 -12.58 -11.52
N LEU A 606 -9.40 -13.54 -12.43
CA LEU A 606 -10.47 -14.47 -12.85
C LEU A 606 -11.05 -15.28 -11.68
N ALA A 607 -10.23 -15.59 -10.67
CA ALA A 607 -10.66 -16.35 -9.49
C ALA A 607 -11.43 -15.49 -8.46
N ASN A 608 -11.13 -14.19 -8.35
CA ASN A 608 -11.63 -13.34 -7.26
C ASN A 608 -12.51 -12.16 -7.72
N ALA A 609 -12.73 -11.98 -9.03
CA ALA A 609 -13.45 -10.84 -9.55
C ALA A 609 -14.91 -10.79 -9.06
N PRO A 610 -15.40 -9.62 -8.60
CA PRO A 610 -16.78 -9.44 -8.14
C PRO A 610 -17.79 -9.22 -9.28
N CYS A 611 -17.36 -9.37 -10.54
CA CYS A 611 -18.13 -9.09 -11.75
C CYS A 611 -17.61 -9.92 -12.93
N SER A 612 -18.33 -9.89 -14.06
CA SER A 612 -17.91 -10.59 -15.28
C SER A 612 -16.58 -10.03 -15.80
N VAL A 613 -15.70 -10.91 -16.26
CA VAL A 613 -14.32 -10.57 -16.68
C VAL A 613 -14.15 -10.89 -18.15
N GLY A 614 -13.57 -9.95 -18.91
CA GLY A 614 -13.13 -10.13 -20.28
C GLY A 614 -11.60 -10.07 -20.36
N ILE A 615 -10.96 -11.10 -20.91
CA ILE A 615 -9.54 -11.07 -21.30
C ILE A 615 -9.47 -10.68 -22.77
N LEU A 616 -8.82 -9.55 -23.07
CA LEU A 616 -8.62 -9.11 -24.45
C LEU A 616 -7.24 -9.50 -24.97
N VAL A 617 -7.21 -10.34 -25.99
CA VAL A 617 -6.03 -10.65 -26.79
C VAL A 617 -5.94 -9.64 -27.92
N ASP A 618 -4.99 -8.71 -27.78
CA ASP A 618 -4.78 -7.61 -28.72
C ASP A 618 -3.95 -8.08 -29.93
N ARG A 619 -4.57 -8.09 -31.10
CA ARG A 619 -3.92 -8.31 -32.40
C ARG A 619 -4.06 -7.09 -33.32
N GLY A 620 -4.18 -5.90 -32.73
CA GLY A 620 -4.34 -4.66 -33.48
C GLY A 620 -5.75 -4.47 -34.01
N LEU A 621 -6.76 -4.60 -33.15
CA LEU A 621 -8.14 -4.18 -33.43
C LEU A 621 -8.11 -2.74 -34.01
N ASN A 622 -8.31 -2.61 -35.33
CA ASN A 622 -8.18 -1.37 -36.13
C ASN A 622 -6.78 -0.72 -36.22
N GLY A 623 -5.70 -1.51 -36.21
CA GLY A 623 -4.30 -1.05 -36.22
C GLY A 623 -3.72 -0.51 -37.55
N SER A 624 -4.43 -0.58 -38.67
CA SER A 624 -3.91 -0.15 -39.99
C SER A 624 -4.81 0.80 -40.79
N ASN A 625 -6.08 1.00 -40.41
CA ASN A 625 -7.00 1.93 -41.07
C ASN A 625 -7.60 2.95 -40.08
N ARG A 626 -6.83 3.98 -39.73
CA ARG A 626 -7.43 5.27 -39.32
C ARG A 626 -7.97 5.96 -40.57
N LEU A 627 -9.13 5.55 -41.06
CA LEU A 627 -9.79 6.20 -42.19
C LEU A 627 -11.28 6.33 -41.87
N ALA A 628 -11.72 7.58 -41.68
CA ALA A 628 -13.08 8.11 -41.65
C ALA A 628 -14.19 7.14 -41.19
N ALA A 629 -14.79 7.45 -40.03
CA ALA A 629 -15.89 6.78 -39.33
C ALA A 629 -17.23 6.64 -40.10
N ASN A 630 -17.22 6.55 -41.43
CA ASN A 630 -18.42 6.53 -42.26
C ASN A 630 -18.48 5.38 -43.30
N GLN A 631 -17.47 4.50 -43.39
CA GLN A 631 -17.39 3.54 -44.52
C GLN A 631 -16.84 2.13 -44.23
N VAL A 632 -16.60 1.71 -42.99
CA VAL A 632 -16.13 0.33 -42.72
C VAL A 632 -17.12 -0.39 -41.80
N SER A 633 -17.68 -1.50 -42.27
CA SER A 633 -18.46 -2.42 -41.45
C SER A 633 -17.51 -3.36 -40.71
N HIS A 634 -17.57 -3.34 -39.37
CA HIS A 634 -16.85 -4.24 -38.49
C HIS A 634 -17.59 -5.57 -38.39
N HIS A 635 -16.88 -6.68 -38.54
CA HIS A 635 -17.48 -8.00 -38.42
C HIS A 635 -17.08 -8.63 -37.08
N VAL A 636 -18.06 -8.76 -36.19
CA VAL A 636 -17.91 -9.37 -34.86
C VAL A 636 -18.50 -10.77 -34.91
N VAL A 637 -17.75 -11.76 -34.43
CA VAL A 637 -18.18 -13.17 -34.40
C VAL A 637 -18.31 -13.66 -32.97
N VAL A 638 -19.43 -14.28 -32.63
CA VAL A 638 -19.65 -14.98 -31.36
C VAL A 638 -19.68 -16.48 -31.62
N LEU A 639 -18.79 -17.22 -30.95
CA LEU A 639 -18.83 -18.68 -30.97
C LEU A 639 -19.58 -19.15 -29.71
N PHE A 640 -20.72 -19.80 -29.90
CA PHE A 640 -21.60 -20.23 -28.82
C PHE A 640 -21.62 -21.76 -28.74
N PHE A 641 -21.02 -22.32 -27.69
CA PHE A 641 -20.98 -23.75 -27.37
C PHE A 641 -21.96 -24.14 -26.25
N GLY A 642 -22.42 -23.15 -25.47
CA GLY A 642 -23.38 -23.30 -24.37
C GLY A 642 -22.73 -23.09 -23.00
N GLY A 643 -23.54 -22.60 -22.05
CA GLY A 643 -23.14 -22.30 -20.69
C GLY A 643 -23.05 -20.81 -20.35
N PRO A 644 -22.78 -20.49 -19.07
CA PRO A 644 -22.87 -19.13 -18.52
C PRO A 644 -21.94 -18.11 -19.20
N ASP A 645 -20.71 -18.53 -19.51
CA ASP A 645 -19.71 -17.67 -20.13
C ASP A 645 -20.09 -17.27 -21.57
N ASP A 646 -20.65 -18.20 -22.34
CA ASP A 646 -21.11 -17.97 -23.71
C ASP A 646 -22.36 -17.09 -23.76
N ARG A 647 -23.26 -17.24 -22.77
CA ARG A 647 -24.41 -16.33 -22.61
C ARG A 647 -23.97 -14.91 -22.33
N GLU A 648 -22.96 -14.74 -21.47
CA GLU A 648 -22.39 -13.43 -21.18
C GLU A 648 -21.73 -12.83 -22.43
N ALA A 649 -20.95 -13.61 -23.18
CA ALA A 649 -20.37 -13.24 -24.46
C ALA A 649 -21.42 -12.77 -25.48
N LEU A 650 -22.49 -13.56 -25.65
CA LEU A 650 -23.60 -13.20 -26.54
C LEU A 650 -24.30 -11.92 -26.08
N SER A 651 -24.52 -11.73 -24.77
CA SER A 651 -25.19 -10.53 -24.24
C SER A 651 -24.38 -9.26 -24.51
N TYR A 652 -23.05 -9.32 -24.41
CA TYR A 652 -22.18 -8.20 -24.71
C TYR A 652 -22.13 -7.92 -26.23
N ALA A 653 -22.00 -8.96 -27.05
CA ALA A 653 -21.99 -8.83 -28.51
C ALA A 653 -23.31 -8.32 -29.08
N TRP A 654 -24.44 -8.73 -28.50
CA TRP A 654 -25.77 -8.23 -28.87
C TRP A 654 -25.92 -6.74 -28.58
N ARG A 655 -25.30 -6.24 -27.50
CA ARG A 655 -25.22 -4.79 -27.28
C ARG A 655 -24.40 -4.09 -28.37
N MET A 656 -23.32 -4.72 -28.85
CA MET A 656 -22.48 -4.15 -29.91
C MET A 656 -23.20 -4.09 -31.26
N SER A 657 -24.14 -4.99 -31.55
CA SER A 657 -24.89 -4.99 -32.81
C SER A 657 -25.83 -3.79 -32.98
N GLU A 658 -26.12 -3.03 -31.92
CA GLU A 658 -26.86 -1.76 -32.05
C GLU A 658 -26.04 -0.68 -32.77
N HIS A 659 -24.71 -0.87 -32.91
CA HIS A 659 -23.85 0.04 -33.64
C HIS A 659 -24.08 -0.08 -35.15
N PRO A 660 -24.37 1.02 -35.89
CA PRO A 660 -24.70 0.96 -37.32
C PRO A 660 -23.55 0.47 -38.21
N GLY A 661 -22.32 0.49 -37.69
CA GLY A 661 -21.12 0.00 -38.36
C GLY A 661 -20.71 -1.42 -37.95
N ILE A 662 -21.50 -2.18 -37.20
CA ILE A 662 -21.15 -3.54 -36.76
C ILE A 662 -22.11 -4.56 -37.39
N SER A 663 -21.56 -5.60 -38.02
CA SER A 663 -22.28 -6.81 -38.40
C SER A 663 -21.89 -7.94 -37.44
N LEU A 664 -22.91 -8.56 -36.83
CA LEU A 664 -22.74 -9.60 -35.83
C LEU A 664 -23.04 -10.97 -36.43
N THR A 665 -22.08 -11.90 -36.38
CA THR A 665 -22.32 -13.31 -36.73
C THR A 665 -22.30 -14.17 -35.48
N VAL A 666 -23.42 -14.80 -35.15
CA VAL A 666 -23.52 -15.77 -34.06
C VAL A 666 -23.47 -17.17 -34.64
N MET A 667 -22.44 -17.93 -34.26
CA MET A 667 -22.29 -19.34 -34.65
C MET A 667 -22.53 -20.24 -33.44
N ARG A 668 -23.65 -20.96 -33.47
CA ARG A 668 -23.99 -21.95 -32.46
C ARG A 668 -23.46 -23.33 -32.85
N PHE A 669 -22.66 -23.93 -31.99
CA PHE A 669 -22.20 -25.31 -32.14
C PHE A 669 -23.14 -26.26 -31.43
N VAL A 670 -23.70 -27.20 -32.18
CA VAL A 670 -24.62 -28.22 -31.68
C VAL A 670 -23.96 -29.58 -31.85
N PRO A 671 -23.95 -30.43 -30.81
CA PRO A 671 -23.42 -31.79 -30.95
C PRO A 671 -24.24 -32.60 -31.95
N GLY A 672 -23.58 -33.22 -32.93
CA GLY A 672 -24.20 -34.15 -33.87
C GLY A 672 -24.48 -35.53 -33.26
N ASP A 673 -25.22 -36.38 -33.98
CA ASP A 673 -25.63 -37.72 -33.53
C ASP A 673 -24.44 -38.60 -33.07
N GLY A 674 -23.24 -38.39 -33.62
CA GLY A 674 -22.02 -39.10 -33.23
C GLY A 674 -21.45 -38.65 -31.87
N ALA A 675 -21.62 -37.38 -31.50
CA ALA A 675 -21.23 -36.84 -30.20
C ALA A 675 -22.22 -37.19 -29.08
N GLU A 676 -23.49 -37.40 -29.41
CA GLU A 676 -24.52 -37.83 -28.45
C GLU A 676 -24.23 -39.24 -27.89
N GLY A 677 -23.73 -40.14 -28.73
CA GLY A 677 -23.24 -41.46 -28.31
C GLY A 677 -22.04 -41.37 -27.35
N ALA A 678 -21.14 -40.41 -27.55
CA ALA A 678 -19.98 -40.20 -26.68
C ALA A 678 -20.34 -39.64 -25.29
N LYS A 679 -21.46 -38.91 -25.15
CA LYS A 679 -21.97 -38.43 -23.84
C LYS A 679 -22.28 -39.59 -22.87
N SER A 680 -22.73 -40.72 -23.40
CA SER A 680 -23.04 -41.92 -22.60
C SER A 680 -21.78 -42.67 -22.11
N ALA A 681 -20.67 -42.54 -22.84
CA ALA A 681 -19.37 -43.10 -22.46
C ALA A 681 -18.57 -42.17 -21.53
N SER A 682 -18.57 -40.86 -21.76
CA SER A 682 -17.84 -39.88 -20.95
C SER A 682 -18.46 -39.66 -19.55
N ALA A 683 -19.77 -39.82 -19.41
CA ALA A 683 -20.45 -39.83 -18.12
C ALA A 683 -19.98 -40.98 -17.21
N SER A 684 -19.61 -42.13 -17.80
CA SER A 684 -19.07 -43.28 -17.05
C SER A 684 -17.59 -43.13 -16.65
N ALA A 685 -16.81 -42.34 -17.41
CA ALA A 685 -15.41 -42.08 -17.13
C ALA A 685 -15.20 -41.02 -16.04
N ALA A 686 -16.05 -39.98 -16.00
CA ALA A 686 -16.02 -38.95 -14.95
C ALA A 686 -16.32 -39.50 -13.54
N ALA A 687 -17.04 -40.62 -13.43
CA ALA A 687 -17.27 -41.32 -12.16
C ALA A 687 -16.06 -42.14 -11.66
N SER A 688 -15.06 -42.39 -12.51
CA SER A 688 -13.93 -43.29 -12.22
C SER A 688 -12.63 -42.58 -11.83
N ALA A 689 -12.54 -41.25 -11.96
CA ALA A 689 -11.31 -40.49 -11.71
C ALA A 689 -11.13 -39.99 -10.26
N THR A 690 -12.01 -40.37 -9.32
CA THR A 690 -12.01 -39.82 -7.94
C THR A 690 -11.71 -40.84 -6.83
N THR A 691 -11.14 -42.01 -7.14
CA THR A 691 -10.78 -43.03 -6.12
C THR A 691 -9.29 -43.32 -6.08
N ALA A 692 -8.51 -42.43 -5.47
CA ALA A 692 -7.29 -42.78 -4.74
C ALA A 692 -6.77 -41.57 -3.94
N THR A 693 -7.13 -41.48 -2.65
CA THR A 693 -6.26 -41.28 -1.46
C THR A 693 -7.05 -40.68 -0.28
N ASP A 694 -7.27 -41.55 0.71
CA ASP A 694 -7.19 -41.34 2.16
C ASP A 694 -8.25 -40.50 2.94
N ALA A 695 -9.21 -41.25 3.49
CA ALA A 695 -9.77 -41.26 4.86
C ALA A 695 -9.75 -39.98 5.74
N GLU A 696 -10.92 -39.37 5.97
CA GLU A 696 -11.72 -39.43 7.23
C GLU A 696 -12.86 -38.39 7.24
N GLY A 697 -14.10 -38.86 7.36
CA GLY A 697 -15.24 -38.21 8.03
C GLY A 697 -15.82 -36.88 7.50
N ASN A 698 -16.84 -36.93 6.63
CA ASN A 698 -18.21 -36.44 6.93
C ASN A 698 -19.19 -36.73 5.78
N ASN A 699 -20.30 -37.40 6.08
CA ASN A 699 -21.40 -37.65 5.16
C ASN A 699 -22.30 -36.40 5.02
N SER A 700 -22.16 -35.66 3.92
CA SER A 700 -23.26 -34.92 3.27
C SER A 700 -22.78 -34.12 2.05
N ARG A 701 -22.71 -34.72 0.85
CA ARG A 701 -22.67 -33.97 -0.45
C ARG A 701 -22.78 -34.84 -1.73
N ILE A 702 -23.48 -35.97 -1.68
CA ILE A 702 -23.74 -36.79 -2.88
C ILE A 702 -25.22 -36.67 -3.25
N LEU A 703 -25.61 -35.53 -3.85
CA LEU A 703 -26.90 -35.31 -4.50
C LEU A 703 -26.91 -33.93 -5.19
N SER A 704 -26.17 -33.74 -6.30
CA SER A 704 -26.35 -32.53 -7.15
C SER A 704 -25.83 -32.60 -8.60
N VAL A 705 -25.32 -33.72 -9.12
CA VAL A 705 -24.56 -33.66 -10.41
C VAL A 705 -25.41 -33.84 -11.68
N GLU A 706 -26.70 -34.19 -11.60
CA GLU A 706 -27.56 -34.29 -12.81
C GLU A 706 -28.51 -33.10 -13.04
N THR A 707 -28.78 -32.28 -12.03
CA THR A 707 -29.81 -31.21 -12.13
C THR A 707 -29.33 -29.91 -12.78
N ASP A 708 -28.05 -29.55 -12.65
CA ASP A 708 -27.55 -28.24 -13.11
C ASP A 708 -27.37 -28.16 -14.64
N LEU A 709 -26.94 -29.24 -15.29
CA LEU A 709 -26.73 -29.30 -16.74
C LEU A 709 -28.02 -29.12 -17.57
N GLY A 710 -29.16 -29.58 -17.02
CA GLY A 710 -30.47 -29.43 -17.68
C GLY A 710 -31.00 -27.99 -17.61
N TRP A 711 -30.82 -27.34 -16.46
CA TRP A 711 -31.24 -25.96 -16.25
C TRP A 711 -30.41 -24.98 -17.08
N GLU A 712 -29.09 -25.16 -17.12
CA GLU A 712 -28.20 -24.34 -17.94
C GLU A 712 -28.56 -24.42 -19.43
N LYS A 713 -28.88 -25.61 -19.94
CA LYS A 713 -29.37 -25.76 -21.32
C LYS A 713 -30.69 -25.07 -21.59
N GLN A 714 -31.64 -25.10 -20.64
CA GLN A 714 -32.91 -24.39 -20.78
C GLN A 714 -32.69 -22.88 -20.89
N LEU A 715 -31.81 -22.31 -20.06
CA LEU A 715 -31.42 -20.90 -20.11
C LEU A 715 -30.72 -20.54 -21.42
N ASP A 716 -29.88 -21.44 -21.95
CA ASP A 716 -29.22 -21.24 -23.24
C ASP A 716 -30.23 -21.21 -24.39
N GLU A 717 -31.19 -22.14 -24.42
CA GLU A 717 -32.27 -22.14 -25.43
C GLU A 717 -33.17 -20.91 -25.29
N GLU A 718 -33.51 -20.49 -24.07
CA GLU A 718 -34.32 -19.30 -23.83
C GLU A 718 -33.63 -18.05 -24.38
N LEU A 719 -32.33 -17.87 -24.10
CA LEU A 719 -31.56 -16.73 -24.59
C LEU A 719 -31.44 -16.73 -26.12
N ILE A 720 -31.15 -17.88 -26.73
CA ILE A 720 -31.02 -18.00 -28.19
C ILE A 720 -32.37 -17.75 -28.88
N ASN A 721 -33.46 -18.26 -28.32
CA ASN A 721 -34.80 -18.03 -28.85
C ASN A 721 -35.19 -16.55 -28.75
N ASP A 722 -34.91 -15.88 -27.63
CA ASP A 722 -35.15 -14.44 -27.48
C ASP A 722 -34.31 -13.63 -28.48
N PHE A 723 -33.04 -13.98 -28.66
CA PHE A 723 -32.15 -13.38 -29.65
C PHE A 723 -32.69 -13.52 -31.07
N ARG A 724 -33.09 -14.73 -31.47
CA ARG A 724 -33.67 -15.00 -32.80
C ARG A 724 -34.97 -14.24 -33.02
N MET A 725 -35.86 -14.23 -32.03
CA MET A 725 -37.17 -13.58 -32.12
C MET A 725 -37.06 -12.06 -32.30
N LYS A 726 -36.16 -11.41 -31.56
CA LYS A 726 -35.97 -9.95 -31.62
C LYS A 726 -35.23 -9.50 -32.87
N ASN A 727 -34.30 -10.33 -33.39
CA ASN A 727 -33.41 -9.95 -34.48
C ASN A 727 -33.78 -10.59 -35.83
N ALA A 728 -34.94 -11.24 -35.96
CA ALA A 728 -35.35 -11.96 -37.17
C ALA A 728 -35.40 -11.10 -38.46
N ASN A 729 -35.53 -9.78 -38.32
CA ASN A 729 -35.65 -8.84 -39.44
C ASN A 729 -34.40 -7.97 -39.64
N ASP A 730 -33.32 -8.18 -38.88
CA ASP A 730 -32.12 -7.36 -38.95
C ASP A 730 -31.07 -7.99 -39.87
N GLU A 731 -30.81 -7.37 -41.02
CA GLU A 731 -29.82 -7.85 -42.00
C GLU A 731 -28.38 -7.72 -41.50
N SER A 732 -28.12 -6.94 -40.44
CA SER A 732 -26.79 -6.80 -39.85
C SER A 732 -26.37 -8.00 -38.98
N ILE A 733 -27.33 -8.86 -38.62
CA ILE A 733 -27.13 -9.99 -37.71
C ILE A 733 -27.32 -11.31 -38.44
N LEU A 734 -26.25 -12.12 -38.51
CA LEU A 734 -26.26 -13.45 -39.12
C LEU A 734 -26.21 -14.52 -38.03
N TYR A 735 -27.22 -15.40 -37.98
CA TYR A 735 -27.23 -16.56 -37.11
C TYR A 735 -26.96 -17.84 -37.91
N THR A 736 -25.99 -18.65 -37.48
CA THR A 736 -25.67 -19.94 -38.11
C THR A 736 -25.54 -21.06 -37.08
N GLU A 737 -26.06 -22.25 -37.41
CA GLU A 737 -25.87 -23.47 -36.62
C GLU A 737 -24.88 -24.40 -37.33
N LYS A 738 -23.94 -24.95 -36.57
CA LYS A 738 -22.97 -25.94 -37.04
C LYS A 738 -23.08 -27.20 -36.20
N PHE A 739 -23.34 -28.32 -36.86
CA PHE A 739 -23.35 -29.64 -36.25
C PHE A 739 -21.94 -30.22 -36.32
N VAL A 740 -21.37 -30.53 -35.17
CA VAL A 740 -20.00 -31.06 -35.02
C VAL A 740 -19.98 -32.24 -34.05
N ASN A 741 -19.11 -33.22 -34.29
CA ASN A 741 -19.04 -34.44 -33.51
C ASN A 741 -17.80 -34.52 -32.59
N ASN A 742 -16.75 -33.75 -32.88
CA ASN A 742 -15.49 -33.77 -32.15
C ASN A 742 -14.74 -32.42 -32.27
N GLY A 743 -13.66 -32.25 -31.50
CA GLY A 743 -12.84 -31.04 -31.52
C GLY A 743 -12.22 -30.71 -32.88
N GLU A 744 -11.89 -31.72 -33.69
CA GLU A 744 -11.32 -31.53 -35.03
C GLU A 744 -12.34 -30.92 -36.00
N GLU A 745 -13.58 -31.42 -36.02
CA GLU A 745 -14.68 -30.85 -36.79
C GLU A 745 -15.01 -29.43 -36.32
N THR A 746 -14.93 -29.16 -35.01
CA THR A 746 -15.06 -27.81 -34.45
C THR A 746 -13.99 -26.86 -35.01
N VAL A 747 -12.72 -27.26 -35.00
CA VAL A 747 -11.61 -26.45 -35.55
C VAL A 747 -11.80 -26.23 -37.06
N ALA A 748 -12.20 -27.26 -37.80
CA ALA A 748 -12.46 -27.16 -39.23
C ALA A 748 -13.63 -26.21 -39.54
N ALA A 749 -14.69 -26.23 -38.74
CA ALA A 749 -15.84 -25.33 -38.88
C ALA A 749 -15.44 -23.86 -38.62
N ILE A 750 -14.63 -23.59 -37.59
CA ILE A 750 -14.12 -22.23 -37.33
C ILE A 750 -13.19 -21.78 -38.46
N ARG A 751 -12.32 -22.66 -38.99
CA ARG A 751 -11.43 -22.33 -40.12
C ARG A 751 -12.15 -22.13 -41.46
N SER A 752 -13.38 -22.64 -41.60
CA SER A 752 -14.19 -22.45 -42.80
C SER A 752 -14.77 -21.04 -42.93
N MET A 753 -14.65 -20.20 -41.90
CA MET A 753 -15.03 -18.79 -41.94
C MET A 753 -14.04 -17.98 -42.78
N ASP A 754 -14.55 -17.03 -43.57
CA ASP A 754 -13.72 -16.11 -44.34
C ASP A 754 -12.88 -15.20 -43.42
N ASN A 755 -11.67 -14.81 -43.87
CA ASN A 755 -10.71 -14.00 -43.08
C ASN A 755 -11.12 -12.51 -42.88
N VAL A 756 -12.42 -12.20 -42.88
CA VAL A 756 -12.95 -10.81 -42.86
C VAL A 756 -13.41 -10.39 -41.45
N HIS A 757 -13.01 -11.11 -40.40
CA HIS A 757 -13.46 -10.86 -39.03
C HIS A 757 -12.45 -10.02 -38.24
N ASP A 758 -12.95 -9.00 -37.54
CA ASP A 758 -12.13 -8.07 -36.75
C ASP A 758 -12.01 -8.50 -35.28
N LEU A 759 -13.08 -9.10 -34.74
CA LEU A 759 -13.19 -9.50 -33.33
C LEU A 759 -13.94 -10.82 -33.16
N PHE A 760 -13.33 -11.77 -32.46
CA PHE A 760 -13.99 -12.96 -31.94
C PHE A 760 -14.33 -12.78 -30.46
N ILE A 761 -15.56 -13.10 -30.08
CA ILE A 761 -15.99 -13.13 -28.68
C ILE A 761 -16.39 -14.56 -28.33
N VAL A 762 -15.77 -15.10 -27.29
CA VAL A 762 -15.97 -16.50 -26.86
C VAL A 762 -16.09 -16.57 -25.35
N GLY A 763 -16.91 -17.49 -24.82
CA GLY A 763 -16.87 -17.82 -23.40
C GLY A 763 -15.64 -18.65 -23.05
N ARG A 764 -15.17 -18.51 -21.81
CA ARG A 764 -14.04 -19.30 -21.27
C ARG A 764 -14.40 -20.78 -21.12
N GLY A 765 -15.66 -21.08 -20.78
CA GLY A 765 -16.21 -22.44 -20.71
C GLY A 765 -15.80 -23.21 -19.45
N GLN A 766 -15.63 -22.52 -18.33
CA GLN A 766 -15.10 -23.15 -17.10
C GLN A 766 -16.06 -24.21 -16.53
N GLY A 767 -15.55 -25.43 -16.31
CA GLY A 767 -16.27 -26.53 -15.66
C GLY A 767 -17.16 -27.39 -16.58
N MET A 768 -17.31 -27.03 -17.86
CA MET A 768 -18.10 -27.78 -18.83
C MET A 768 -17.17 -28.58 -19.76
N ILE A 769 -17.02 -29.88 -19.49
CA ILE A 769 -16.34 -30.80 -20.42
C ILE A 769 -17.32 -31.08 -21.56
N SER A 770 -17.24 -30.28 -22.62
CA SER A 770 -18.02 -30.53 -23.83
C SER A 770 -17.29 -31.57 -24.70
N PRO A 771 -18.00 -32.57 -25.25
CA PRO A 771 -17.41 -33.49 -26.24
C PRO A 771 -16.90 -32.74 -27.50
N LEU A 772 -17.39 -31.51 -27.72
CA LEU A 772 -17.01 -30.67 -28.86
C LEU A 772 -15.66 -29.97 -28.68
N THR A 773 -15.17 -29.90 -27.44
CA THR A 773 -13.87 -29.32 -27.08
C THR A 773 -12.90 -30.36 -26.50
N ALA A 774 -13.34 -31.62 -26.42
CA ALA A 774 -12.52 -32.74 -25.96
C ALA A 774 -11.29 -32.91 -26.86
N GLY A 775 -10.11 -33.03 -26.23
CA GLY A 775 -8.82 -33.10 -26.91
C GLY A 775 -8.20 -31.75 -27.26
N LEU A 776 -8.93 -30.63 -27.23
CA LEU A 776 -8.34 -29.29 -27.38
C LEU A 776 -7.78 -28.76 -26.05
N THR A 777 -8.37 -29.15 -24.93
CA THR A 777 -7.94 -28.76 -23.58
C THR A 777 -6.55 -29.30 -23.22
N ASP A 778 -6.23 -30.52 -23.66
CA ASP A 778 -4.99 -31.23 -23.31
C ASP A 778 -3.76 -30.61 -23.97
N TRP A 779 -3.95 -29.83 -25.03
CA TRP A 779 -2.92 -29.15 -25.79
C TRP A 779 -2.89 -27.63 -25.53
N SER A 780 -3.60 -27.16 -24.50
CA SER A 780 -3.69 -25.72 -24.21
C SER A 780 -2.42 -25.18 -23.53
N GLU A 781 -1.87 -24.07 -24.05
CA GLU A 781 -0.72 -23.38 -23.46
C GLU A 781 -1.15 -22.37 -22.39
N CYS A 782 -2.30 -21.71 -22.62
CA CYS A 782 -2.84 -20.63 -21.77
C CYS A 782 -4.26 -20.99 -21.27
N PRO A 783 -4.40 -21.81 -20.20
CA PRO A 783 -5.69 -22.25 -19.67
C PRO A 783 -6.56 -21.10 -19.14
N GLU A 784 -5.99 -19.93 -18.86
CA GLU A 784 -6.76 -18.73 -18.53
C GLU A 784 -7.71 -18.26 -19.66
N LEU A 785 -7.46 -18.65 -20.92
CA LEU A 785 -8.32 -18.31 -22.07
C LEU A 785 -9.40 -19.37 -22.38
N GLY A 786 -9.32 -20.56 -21.77
CA GLY A 786 -10.14 -21.70 -22.17
C GLY A 786 -9.72 -22.32 -23.51
N ALA A 787 -10.27 -23.50 -23.84
CA ALA A 787 -9.81 -24.29 -24.99
C ALA A 787 -9.96 -23.55 -26.34
N ILE A 788 -11.10 -22.89 -26.55
CA ILE A 788 -11.38 -22.16 -27.80
C ILE A 788 -10.62 -20.82 -27.81
N GLY A 789 -10.57 -20.11 -26.68
CA GLY A 789 -9.83 -18.85 -26.58
C GLY A 789 -8.33 -19.04 -26.83
N ASP A 790 -7.73 -20.12 -26.33
CA ASP A 790 -6.33 -20.47 -26.57
C ASP A 790 -6.07 -20.86 -28.03
N LEU A 791 -6.98 -21.63 -28.65
CA LEU A 791 -6.91 -21.95 -30.08
C LEU A 791 -6.91 -20.67 -30.94
N LEU A 792 -7.80 -19.72 -30.66
CA LEU A 792 -7.90 -18.46 -31.39
C LEU A 792 -6.70 -17.53 -31.08
N ALA A 793 -6.12 -17.62 -29.89
CA ALA A 793 -4.94 -16.85 -29.50
C ALA A 793 -3.61 -17.45 -29.99
N SER A 794 -3.61 -18.68 -30.51
CA SER A 794 -2.45 -19.31 -31.14
C SER A 794 -2.06 -18.64 -32.46
N SER A 795 -0.76 -18.63 -32.78
CA SER A 795 -0.21 -18.12 -34.05
C SER A 795 -0.72 -18.89 -35.28
N ASP A 796 -1.18 -20.13 -35.09
CA ASP A 796 -1.66 -21.00 -36.16
C ASP A 796 -3.08 -20.62 -36.64
N PHE A 797 -3.76 -19.74 -35.91
CA PHE A 797 -5.12 -19.30 -36.20
C PHE A 797 -5.12 -17.81 -36.56
N ALA A 798 -5.70 -17.50 -37.74
CA ALA A 798 -5.93 -16.18 -38.34
C ALA A 798 -5.13 -15.00 -37.75
N ALA A 799 -4.09 -14.56 -38.47
CA ALA A 799 -3.10 -13.58 -38.04
C ALA A 799 -3.61 -12.15 -37.74
N THR A 800 -4.91 -11.86 -37.92
CA THR A 800 -5.43 -10.47 -37.98
C THR A 800 -6.58 -10.14 -37.03
N ALA A 801 -7.27 -11.11 -36.43
CA ALA A 801 -8.46 -10.84 -35.61
C ALA A 801 -8.12 -10.79 -34.11
N SER A 802 -8.67 -9.81 -33.37
CA SER A 802 -8.55 -9.77 -31.90
C SER A 802 -9.54 -10.73 -31.25
N VAL A 803 -9.26 -11.19 -30.03
CA VAL A 803 -10.10 -12.18 -29.32
C VAL A 803 -10.46 -11.65 -27.94
N LEU A 804 -11.75 -11.64 -27.61
CA LEU A 804 -12.27 -11.33 -26.28
C LEU A 804 -12.81 -12.61 -25.64
N VAL A 805 -12.14 -13.08 -24.60
CA VAL A 805 -12.59 -14.24 -23.82
C VAL A 805 -13.38 -13.75 -22.61
N MET A 806 -14.62 -14.20 -22.47
CA MET A 806 -15.55 -13.77 -21.43
C MET A 806 -15.70 -14.84 -20.35
N GLN A 807 -15.72 -14.42 -19.09
CA GLN A 807 -16.11 -15.23 -17.94
C GLN A 807 -17.24 -14.54 -17.20
N GLN A 808 -18.36 -15.23 -17.03
CA GLN A 808 -19.50 -14.72 -16.28
C GLN A 808 -19.21 -14.75 -14.77
N TYR A 809 -19.70 -13.75 -14.05
CA TYR A 809 -19.72 -13.80 -12.58
C TYR A 809 -20.67 -14.87 -12.07
N VAL A 810 -20.14 -15.89 -11.39
CA VAL A 810 -20.91 -16.88 -10.64
C VAL A 810 -20.96 -16.40 -9.19
N GLY A 811 -22.14 -15.97 -8.72
CA GLY A 811 -22.30 -15.60 -7.32
C GLY A 811 -22.21 -16.83 -6.42
N ASP A 812 -21.70 -16.68 -5.19
CA ASP A 812 -21.78 -17.70 -4.14
C ASP A 812 -23.26 -18.10 -3.96
N GLN A 813 -23.66 -19.23 -4.56
CA GLN A 813 -24.92 -19.90 -4.26
C GLN A 813 -24.73 -20.62 -2.92
N ASP A 814 -24.74 -19.86 -1.82
CA ASP A 814 -24.89 -20.42 -0.48
C ASP A 814 -25.63 -19.39 0.41
N GLN A 815 -26.95 -19.30 0.24
CA GLN A 815 -27.95 -19.06 1.29
C GLN A 815 -29.38 -18.89 0.72
N GLY A 816 -30.12 -20.01 0.65
CA GLY A 816 -31.59 -20.08 0.74
C GLY A 816 -32.43 -19.54 -0.44
N PRO A 817 -33.63 -20.10 -0.69
CA PRO A 817 -34.56 -19.51 -1.65
C PRO A 817 -35.02 -18.14 -1.12
N ALA A 818 -34.73 -17.09 -1.88
CA ALA A 818 -35.26 -15.76 -1.60
C ALA A 818 -36.77 -15.78 -1.88
N GLU A 819 -37.57 -15.69 -0.81
CA GLU A 819 -38.98 -15.35 -0.94
C GLU A 819 -39.13 -14.01 -1.65
N ASP A 820 -40.04 -14.00 -2.64
CA ASP A 820 -40.51 -12.81 -3.32
C ASP A 820 -41.05 -11.79 -2.30
N VAL A 821 -40.28 -10.72 -2.07
CA VAL A 821 -40.79 -9.50 -1.45
C VAL A 821 -40.47 -8.34 -2.39
N ASP A 822 -41.34 -8.20 -3.39
CA ASP A 822 -41.62 -6.92 -4.04
C ASP A 822 -42.11 -5.95 -2.98
N THR A 823 -41.25 -5.07 -2.47
CA THR A 823 -41.58 -3.73 -1.95
C THR A 823 -40.33 -3.04 -1.42
N LEU A 824 -39.64 -2.28 -2.27
CA LEU A 824 -38.89 -1.10 -1.86
C LEU A 824 -38.66 -0.22 -3.09
N GLN A 825 -39.48 0.83 -3.16
CA GLN A 825 -39.45 1.85 -4.20
C GLN A 825 -38.08 2.54 -4.22
N THR A 826 -37.35 2.40 -5.33
CA THR A 826 -36.36 3.38 -5.75
C THR A 826 -37.07 4.60 -6.33
N PRO A 827 -36.56 5.84 -6.16
CA PRO A 827 -37.22 7.03 -6.67
C PRO A 827 -37.20 7.01 -8.20
N ASN A 828 -38.39 6.94 -8.79
CA ASN A 828 -38.62 7.06 -10.22
C ASN A 828 -38.93 8.54 -10.52
N SER A 829 -37.96 9.32 -11.02
CA SER A 829 -38.20 10.36 -12.03
C SER A 829 -36.89 11.00 -12.51
N PRO A 830 -36.77 11.39 -13.80
CA PRO A 830 -35.64 12.16 -14.33
C PRO A 830 -35.58 13.62 -13.81
N ASP A 831 -36.60 14.10 -13.11
CA ASP A 831 -36.73 15.51 -12.74
C ASP A 831 -36.07 15.85 -11.39
N GLU A 832 -35.84 14.87 -10.50
CA GLU A 832 -35.17 15.12 -9.20
C GLU A 832 -33.63 15.19 -9.30
N GLN A 833 -33.02 14.61 -10.35
CA GLN A 833 -31.57 14.75 -10.57
C GLN A 833 -31.19 16.16 -11.06
N ASN A 834 -32.08 16.85 -11.77
CA ASN A 834 -31.87 18.24 -12.16
C ASN A 834 -31.97 19.24 -10.99
N ALA A 835 -32.64 18.88 -9.90
CA ALA A 835 -32.73 19.72 -8.70
C ALA A 835 -31.45 19.68 -7.84
N GLN A 836 -30.73 18.56 -7.82
CA GLN A 836 -29.42 18.46 -7.15
C GLN A 836 -28.27 19.05 -7.97
N PHE A 837 -28.35 19.02 -9.30
CA PHE A 837 -27.37 19.70 -10.16
C PHE A 837 -27.50 21.24 -10.12
N ASN A 838 -28.73 21.79 -10.09
CA ASN A 838 -28.94 23.24 -10.03
C ASN A 838 -28.58 23.88 -8.67
N ASN A 839 -28.66 23.12 -7.57
CA ASN A 839 -28.25 23.62 -6.25
C ASN A 839 -26.72 23.74 -6.08
N LEU A 840 -25.93 22.99 -6.86
CA LEU A 840 -24.48 23.12 -6.90
C LEU A 840 -24.00 24.33 -7.73
N ASP A 841 -24.79 24.76 -8.72
CA ASP A 841 -24.49 25.96 -9.52
C ASP A 841 -24.88 27.28 -8.81
N GLN A 842 -25.89 27.27 -7.93
CA GLN A 842 -26.26 28.47 -7.16
C GLN A 842 -25.34 28.76 -5.97
N ILE A 843 -24.66 27.75 -5.40
CA ILE A 843 -23.73 27.94 -4.28
C ILE A 843 -22.37 28.50 -4.74
N ASN A 844 -22.03 28.38 -6.04
CA ASN A 844 -20.76 28.87 -6.61
C ASN A 844 -20.80 30.30 -7.18
N ARG A 845 -21.92 31.03 -7.07
CA ARG A 845 -22.03 32.44 -7.50
C ARG A 845 -22.17 33.43 -6.34
N ARG A 846 -21.23 33.46 -5.39
CA ARG A 846 -21.03 34.64 -4.51
C ARG A 846 -19.57 34.76 -4.08
N SER A 847 -18.81 35.60 -4.80
CA SER A 847 -17.87 36.62 -4.29
C SER A 847 -16.82 36.99 -5.34
N THR A 848 -17.17 37.87 -6.28
CA THR A 848 -16.18 38.67 -7.03
C THR A 848 -15.91 39.97 -6.27
N PRO A 849 -14.65 40.37 -6.01
CA PRO A 849 -14.33 41.67 -5.41
C PRO A 849 -14.52 42.80 -6.45
N PRO A 850 -14.76 44.06 -6.00
CA PRO A 850 -15.05 45.17 -6.91
C PRO A 850 -13.79 45.64 -7.64
N ARG A 851 -13.94 45.96 -8.94
CA ARG A 851 -12.94 46.70 -9.73
C ARG A 851 -13.00 48.20 -9.38
N PRO A 852 -11.86 48.93 -9.45
CA PRO A 852 -11.85 50.38 -9.28
C PRO A 852 -12.50 51.08 -10.48
N GLN A 853 -13.22 52.16 -10.19
CA GLN A 853 -13.74 53.12 -11.17
C GLN A 853 -12.60 54.04 -11.63
N ASP A 854 -12.17 53.90 -12.89
CA ASP A 854 -11.51 54.98 -13.61
C ASP A 854 -12.58 55.72 -14.42
N GLY A 855 -12.77 56.99 -14.08
CA GLY A 855 -13.66 57.91 -14.78
C GLY A 855 -12.97 59.25 -15.00
N PHE A 856 -12.86 59.59 -16.28
CA PHE A 856 -12.65 60.92 -16.88
C PHE A 856 -11.20 61.43 -17.08
N ASN A 857 -10.79 61.39 -18.36
CA ASN A 857 -10.04 62.46 -19.04
C ASN A 857 -10.78 63.81 -18.92
N PRO A 858 -10.12 64.97 -19.08
CA PRO A 858 -8.78 65.20 -19.66
C PRO A 858 -7.66 65.52 -18.66
#